data_AF-A0A1Z4QUA7-F1
#
_entry.id   AF-A0A1Z4QUA7-F1
#
_cell.length_a   1.000
_cell.length_b   1.000
_cell.length_c   1.000
_cell.angle_alpha   90.00
_cell.angle_beta   90.00
_cell.angle_gamma   90.00
#
_symmetry.space_group_name_H-M   'P 1'
#
loop_
_entity.id
_entity.type
_entity.pdbx_description
1 polymer ?
#
loop_
_entity_poly.entity_id
_entity_poly.type
_entity_poly.pdbx_seq_one_letter_code
_entity_poly.pdbx_strand_id
1 'polypeptide(L)'
;MTTEYPNNLTAALYHELAVGSAIHPSLIERNFRHIEGETVYEYLFISPNIPRKNAGRVTDAYLKLYLHLLAGGMWICGLDPYNNWRPMEWGRLKPTQPRIDWQKGKLVKYESPPKTPNRVTYFDVCDYIWGLVAKRYNIKRYHSPLGQRLQDKLNSLIFWEWVIANPQIPIILCEGEKKAACLLSLGFVAIALPGIWNGRVGRKDFDERLHPDLLPLTQPGRKFQILFDYETKLKTRWSVYQATVRTGKAIEAAGCVCEVVQLPGPEKGVDDFVVAQRENANALLTAIAHDALSLKDYQQSFLIKHRGLRKYKPDLIVNERYLTQALVVEDEIANSQESPVESIVQIEQNNVTPHEDGIQQLLLELFPQTPDTKPKILPQSPPQTQTETNAFVGKKRRLLLPLSGLVGLKSGMGTGKTELMAYWRDIYPEQRFLNNGHRVNLLKNLAQRLNTLMYSEVGHVGMTKATALSITIDSLYKLNTEALTYGCVFIDEACQYLTHLLLSKTCKEHRAEILEVLHYIVYNCPLVIIADAHLDDVTIDFFRAMRPPIEQPYIIENQWQNGDRTIYWYQGNNSSSLVAKIFASVMMGQKVMVVSDSKRFIKKLEKSLLSLQTVVEDEENPRTEQILRTPHSPLPTPHSLLTQTKATTNRTQHSSRRRNLRVWSIHSDNSGSDENVAFIKDITNAVKNIDVLLASPSLGTGVDIPEYHFDAVFGVFHGVSQTATECAQQLWRYRPKVPLHVWVAPKPPFGYLDTNPTKIKERLLQTNEITAFLLRIDRQTGQRGAEKDWALDAYCKIQSARHQSINNLRADLRELLKQMGNEIVPVGDENDTPAWELLKTAADALDSAHHHAVARANNISKTEYRARQSKDYLSPEQVYECEKFRIHDSYGMEVTPELIKQDNGGRLIGAFAALEAILSSPESTIFAHGKHYPTPPAFVTNKDRAQRDKFPFCMDWGNYSARWLARYNLGLHHILTRLVAGEEITADDPHLLNMTAIAVDCAAHIKAILGFTVPPDPEPIWLLGLLLDQLGLKLTYRKQGPRGQQVKLFSLSQKELEFALQVIAHRQAKRAENPAQYQTAYGETGVFTPPTNCIVKFPDQQGVTTALGEGIVTIGNCELLDSSALLHPCCCQQQKYPTSLRRDAAFWYFPRSGSGQTHSGALGD
;
A
#
# COMPACT_ATOMS: atom_id res chain seq x y z
N MET A 1 -32.50 32.15 30.29
CA MET A 1 -33.04 30.80 30.04
C MET A 1 -31.92 29.82 30.36
N THR A 2 -32.03 29.07 31.45
CA THR A 2 -31.14 27.94 31.75
C THR A 2 -31.39 26.85 30.72
N THR A 3 -30.38 26.50 29.92
CA THR A 3 -30.47 25.40 28.96
C THR A 3 -30.64 24.10 29.74
N GLU A 4 -31.85 23.51 29.71
CA GLU A 4 -32.11 22.18 30.25
C GLU A 4 -31.59 21.12 29.27
N TYR A 5 -30.82 20.16 29.79
CA TYR A 5 -30.29 19.02 29.05
C TYR A 5 -31.13 17.76 29.36
N PRO A 6 -31.27 16.81 28.42
CA PRO A 6 -32.10 15.62 28.62
C PRO A 6 -31.60 14.73 29.75
N ASN A 7 -32.50 13.98 30.39
CA ASN A 7 -32.19 12.98 31.42
C ASN A 7 -31.29 13.47 32.57
N ASN A 8 -31.51 14.69 33.03
CA ASN A 8 -30.75 15.35 34.09
C ASN A 8 -29.24 15.46 33.80
N LEU A 9 -28.81 15.31 32.54
CA LEU A 9 -27.40 15.41 32.17
C LEU A 9 -26.86 16.80 32.50
N THR A 10 -25.63 16.86 33.03
CA THR A 10 -24.93 18.13 33.19
C THR A 10 -24.43 18.62 31.82
N ALA A 11 -24.23 19.93 31.68
CA ALA A 11 -23.66 20.51 30.46
C ALA A 11 -22.34 19.83 30.05
N ALA A 12 -21.49 19.52 31.03
CA ALA A 12 -20.22 18.84 30.81
C ALA A 12 -20.41 17.40 30.29
N LEU A 13 -21.35 16.63 30.86
CA LEU A 13 -21.64 15.27 30.41
C LEU A 13 -22.25 15.24 29.02
N TYR A 14 -23.21 16.14 28.75
CA TYR A 14 -23.82 16.26 27.43
C TYR A 14 -22.78 16.66 26.37
N HIS A 15 -21.91 17.62 26.67
CA HIS A 15 -20.81 18.01 25.79
C HIS A 15 -19.82 16.86 25.57
N GLU A 16 -19.48 16.09 26.61
CA GLU A 16 -18.62 14.90 26.49
C GLU A 16 -19.20 13.88 25.49
N LEU A 17 -20.51 13.65 25.53
CA LEU A 17 -21.19 12.69 24.65
C LEU A 17 -21.35 13.22 23.23
N ALA A 18 -21.97 14.41 23.08
CA ALA A 18 -22.33 14.96 21.79
C ALA A 18 -21.12 15.46 20.99
N VAL A 19 -20.19 16.16 21.65
CA VAL A 19 -19.03 16.78 21.02
C VAL A 19 -17.78 15.91 21.19
N GLY A 20 -17.52 15.45 22.42
CA GLY A 20 -16.32 14.68 22.76
C GLY A 20 -16.31 13.24 22.23
N SER A 21 -17.48 12.65 21.94
CA SER A 21 -17.61 11.30 21.39
C SER A 21 -18.49 11.23 20.13
N ALA A 22 -18.88 12.39 19.57
CA ALA A 22 -19.69 12.50 18.35
C ALA A 22 -20.98 11.66 18.35
N ILE A 23 -21.68 11.59 19.49
CA ILE A 23 -22.93 10.82 19.64
C ILE A 23 -24.13 11.70 19.26
N HIS A 24 -25.04 11.14 18.45
CA HIS A 24 -26.24 11.84 18.02
C HIS A 24 -27.17 12.18 19.21
N PRO A 25 -27.70 13.41 19.31
CA PRO A 25 -28.54 13.85 20.43
C PRO A 25 -29.71 12.92 20.78
N SER A 26 -30.45 12.43 19.79
CA SER A 26 -31.59 11.52 20.03
C SER A 26 -31.19 10.16 20.63
N LEU A 27 -29.94 9.72 20.44
CA LEU A 27 -29.43 8.50 21.08
C LEU A 27 -29.03 8.77 22.54
N ILE A 28 -28.50 9.97 22.81
CA ILE A 28 -28.19 10.48 24.15
C ILE A 28 -29.47 10.52 24.99
N GLU A 29 -30.52 11.15 24.47
CA GLU A 29 -31.82 11.32 25.13
C GLU A 29 -32.52 9.99 25.48
N ARG A 30 -32.26 8.91 24.73
CA ARG A 30 -32.90 7.61 25.01
C ARG A 30 -32.13 6.74 25.99
N ASN A 31 -30.81 6.89 26.10
CA ASN A 31 -29.95 5.85 26.71
C ASN A 31 -29.01 6.34 27.80
N PHE A 32 -28.79 7.66 27.93
CA PHE A 32 -27.83 8.23 28.86
C PHE A 32 -28.53 9.11 29.87
N ARG A 33 -28.27 8.88 31.17
CA ARG A 33 -28.89 9.64 32.26
C ARG A 33 -27.86 10.00 33.32
N HIS A 34 -28.01 11.17 33.93
CA HIS A 34 -27.27 11.47 35.15
C HIS A 34 -28.02 10.96 36.36
N ILE A 35 -27.32 10.25 37.24
CA ILE A 35 -27.83 9.81 38.54
C ILE A 35 -26.83 10.26 39.63
N GLU A 36 -27.35 10.64 40.80
CA GLU A 36 -26.56 11.11 41.94
C GLU A 36 -27.25 10.79 43.27
N GLY A 37 -26.50 10.94 44.37
CA GLY A 37 -26.99 10.60 45.70
C GLY A 37 -27.33 9.12 45.85
N GLU A 38 -28.23 8.80 46.78
CA GLU A 38 -28.54 7.41 47.15
C GLU A 38 -29.23 6.61 46.03
N THR A 39 -29.84 7.30 45.06
CA THR A 39 -30.48 6.67 43.88
C THR A 39 -29.50 5.77 43.11
N VAL A 40 -28.20 6.08 43.17
CA VAL A 40 -27.16 5.25 42.54
C VAL A 40 -27.16 3.82 43.05
N TYR A 41 -27.48 3.60 44.33
CA TYR A 41 -27.52 2.27 44.91
C TYR A 41 -28.69 1.45 44.40
N GLU A 42 -29.81 2.08 44.04
CA GLU A 42 -30.97 1.39 43.46
C GLU A 42 -30.62 0.80 42.09
N TYR A 43 -29.88 1.56 41.27
CA TYR A 43 -29.41 1.12 39.96
C TYR A 43 -28.28 0.10 40.03
N LEU A 44 -27.35 0.23 40.99
CA LEU A 44 -26.16 -0.61 41.04
C LEU A 44 -26.36 -1.88 41.87
N PHE A 45 -27.11 -1.85 42.97
CA PHE A 45 -27.22 -2.97 43.92
C PHE A 45 -28.42 -3.91 43.66
N ILE A 46 -28.59 -4.29 42.40
CA ILE A 46 -29.69 -5.15 41.93
C ILE A 46 -29.49 -6.64 42.29
N SER A 47 -28.25 -7.07 42.59
CA SER A 47 -27.98 -8.48 42.89
C SER A 47 -28.45 -8.87 44.30
N PRO A 48 -29.22 -9.97 44.44
CA PRO A 48 -29.60 -10.50 45.76
C PRO A 48 -28.40 -11.04 46.54
N ASN A 49 -27.28 -11.33 45.87
CA ASN A 49 -26.07 -11.87 46.49
C ASN A 49 -25.25 -10.82 47.24
N ILE A 50 -25.61 -9.53 47.16
CA ILE A 50 -24.90 -8.45 47.86
C ILE A 50 -25.10 -8.62 49.38
N PRO A 51 -24.05 -8.50 50.21
CA PRO A 51 -24.19 -8.68 51.65
C PRO A 51 -25.13 -7.63 52.25
N ARG A 52 -26.22 -8.09 52.88
CA ARG A 52 -27.26 -7.27 53.53
C ARG A 52 -27.38 -7.63 55.02
N LYS A 53 -27.76 -6.65 55.84
CA LYS A 53 -28.15 -6.84 57.25
C LYS A 53 -29.54 -7.48 57.32
N ASN A 54 -29.93 -7.99 58.50
CA ASN A 54 -31.25 -8.62 58.71
C ASN A 54 -32.44 -7.73 58.29
N ALA A 55 -32.29 -6.41 58.35
CA ALA A 55 -33.28 -5.43 57.90
C ALA A 55 -33.28 -5.16 56.38
N GLY A 56 -32.58 -5.96 55.56
CA GLY A 56 -32.53 -5.84 54.09
C GLY A 56 -31.56 -4.77 53.55
N ARG A 57 -31.04 -3.88 54.39
CA ARG A 57 -30.06 -2.85 54.01
C ARG A 57 -28.68 -3.45 53.69
N VAL A 58 -28.02 -2.96 52.65
CA VAL A 58 -26.62 -3.34 52.30
C VAL A 58 -25.67 -3.03 53.46
N THR A 59 -24.69 -3.91 53.70
CA THR A 59 -23.72 -3.76 54.81
C THR A 59 -22.89 -2.47 54.73
N ASP A 60 -22.53 -1.90 55.88
CA ASP A 60 -21.83 -0.61 55.95
C ASP A 60 -20.45 -0.65 55.28
N ALA A 61 -19.74 -1.78 55.38
CA ALA A 61 -18.46 -1.99 54.70
C ALA A 61 -18.61 -1.89 53.17
N TYR A 62 -19.70 -2.43 52.62
CA TYR A 62 -19.99 -2.40 51.20
C TYR A 62 -20.42 -1.01 50.74
N LEU A 63 -21.24 -0.30 51.52
CA LEU A 63 -21.60 1.09 51.25
C LEU A 63 -20.36 2.01 51.26
N LYS A 64 -19.45 1.83 52.22
CA LYS A 64 -18.20 2.61 52.30
C LYS A 64 -17.32 2.45 51.06
N LEU A 65 -17.26 1.25 50.48
CA LEU A 65 -16.51 0.98 49.24
C LEU A 65 -17.06 1.79 48.04
N TYR A 66 -18.38 1.97 47.97
CA TYR A 66 -19.08 2.66 46.89
C TYR A 66 -19.52 4.08 47.23
N LEU A 67 -19.04 4.65 48.36
CA LEU A 67 -19.43 5.98 48.82
C LEU A 67 -19.10 7.09 47.80
N HIS A 68 -18.00 6.92 47.07
CA HIS A 68 -17.57 7.83 45.99
C HIS A 68 -18.62 8.00 44.88
N LEU A 69 -19.53 7.04 44.71
CA LEU A 69 -20.58 7.10 43.69
C LEU A 69 -21.70 8.10 44.02
N LEU A 70 -21.83 8.54 45.28
CA LEU A 70 -22.83 9.53 45.67
C LEU A 70 -22.59 10.90 45.00
N ALA A 71 -21.35 11.19 44.60
CA ALA A 71 -20.99 12.35 43.77
C ALA A 71 -21.56 12.29 42.34
N GLY A 72 -22.32 11.24 42.04
CA GLY A 72 -23.04 11.04 40.80
C GLY A 72 -22.18 10.54 39.66
N GLY A 73 -22.83 10.40 38.51
CA GLY A 73 -22.20 9.95 37.29
C GLY A 73 -23.19 9.72 36.16
N MET A 74 -22.70 9.19 35.06
CA MET A 74 -23.50 8.87 33.88
C MET A 74 -23.91 7.40 33.93
N TRP A 75 -25.20 7.15 34.08
CA TRP A 75 -25.82 5.82 33.95
C TRP A 75 -26.13 5.52 32.50
N ILE A 76 -25.78 4.31 32.08
CA ILE A 76 -25.99 3.82 30.73
C ILE A 76 -26.68 2.46 30.83
N CYS A 77 -27.84 2.36 30.20
CA CYS A 77 -28.70 1.19 30.24
C CYS A 77 -29.01 0.72 28.82
N GLY A 78 -28.97 -0.59 28.60
CA GLY A 78 -29.36 -1.19 27.32
C GLY A 78 -30.74 -1.83 27.36
N LEU A 79 -31.10 -2.52 26.28
CA LEU A 79 -32.29 -3.35 26.12
C LEU A 79 -31.96 -4.82 26.35
N ASP A 80 -32.90 -5.59 26.90
CA ASP A 80 -32.70 -7.03 27.17
C ASP A 80 -33.22 -7.91 26.01
N PRO A 81 -32.32 -8.63 25.31
CA PRO A 81 -32.71 -9.46 24.16
C PRO A 81 -33.60 -10.66 24.55
N TYR A 82 -33.69 -11.02 25.83
CA TYR A 82 -34.52 -12.10 26.34
C TYR A 82 -35.82 -11.64 27.02
N ASN A 83 -36.02 -10.32 27.16
CA ASN A 83 -37.21 -9.76 27.79
C ASN A 83 -37.93 -8.80 26.83
N ASN A 84 -38.21 -9.28 25.61
CA ASN A 84 -38.88 -8.51 24.54
C ASN A 84 -38.26 -7.12 24.34
N TRP A 85 -36.93 -7.01 24.47
CA TRP A 85 -36.17 -5.78 24.30
C TRP A 85 -36.65 -4.60 25.16
N ARG A 86 -37.20 -4.89 26.34
CA ARG A 86 -37.47 -3.88 27.35
C ARG A 86 -36.15 -3.36 27.96
N PRO A 87 -36.15 -2.14 28.55
CA PRO A 87 -34.98 -1.65 29.28
C PRO A 87 -34.49 -2.69 30.30
N MET A 88 -33.20 -3.00 30.22
CA MET A 88 -32.56 -3.98 31.08
C MET A 88 -32.41 -3.40 32.49
N GLU A 89 -32.58 -4.21 33.54
CA GLU A 89 -32.29 -3.76 34.90
C GLU A 89 -30.78 -3.53 35.10
N TRP A 90 -29.96 -4.27 34.37
CA TRP A 90 -28.50 -4.12 34.35
C TRP A 90 -28.07 -2.95 33.46
N GLY A 91 -27.15 -2.14 33.97
CA GLY A 91 -26.49 -1.06 33.24
C GLY A 91 -25.10 -0.78 33.84
N ARG A 92 -24.45 0.30 33.42
CA ARG A 92 -23.15 0.71 33.98
C ARG A 92 -23.13 2.18 34.34
N LEU A 93 -22.42 2.48 35.42
CA LEU A 93 -22.20 3.83 35.89
C LEU A 93 -20.78 4.27 35.55
N LYS A 94 -20.64 5.40 34.85
CA LYS A 94 -19.38 6.15 34.76
C LYS A 94 -19.39 7.22 35.85
N PRO A 95 -18.70 7.01 36.99
CA PRO A 95 -18.74 7.97 38.10
C PRO A 95 -18.02 9.28 37.77
N THR A 96 -18.50 10.38 38.34
CA THR A 96 -17.81 11.68 38.30
C THR A 96 -16.44 11.58 38.97
N GLN A 97 -16.34 10.80 40.05
CA GLN A 97 -15.11 10.59 40.82
C GLN A 97 -14.74 9.10 40.85
N PRO A 98 -14.07 8.56 39.82
CA PRO A 98 -13.70 7.14 39.77
C PRO A 98 -12.71 6.76 40.88
N ARG A 99 -12.96 5.63 41.55
CA ARG A 99 -12.03 5.07 42.54
C ARG A 99 -10.85 4.34 41.90
N ILE A 100 -9.80 4.15 42.69
CA ILE A 100 -8.67 3.30 42.35
C ILE A 100 -8.95 1.88 42.87
N ASP A 101 -8.77 0.88 42.01
CA ASP A 101 -8.71 -0.52 42.41
C ASP A 101 -7.36 -0.76 43.09
N TRP A 102 -7.36 -0.93 44.42
CA TRP A 102 -6.15 -1.12 45.22
C TRP A 102 -5.36 -2.38 44.88
N GLN A 103 -6.01 -3.41 44.32
CA GLN A 103 -5.33 -4.64 43.90
C GLN A 103 -4.61 -4.47 42.56
N LYS A 104 -5.19 -3.67 41.65
CA LYS A 104 -4.68 -3.49 40.28
C LYS A 104 -3.92 -2.19 40.08
N GLY A 105 -3.98 -1.26 41.04
CA GLY A 105 -3.43 0.09 40.93
C GLY A 105 -4.03 0.91 39.78
N LYS A 106 -5.25 0.59 39.34
CA LYS A 106 -5.88 1.20 38.14
C LYS A 106 -7.18 1.91 38.51
N LEU A 107 -7.43 3.03 37.83
CA LEU A 107 -8.73 3.71 37.90
C LEU A 107 -9.85 2.81 37.36
N VAL A 108 -10.92 2.66 38.14
CA VAL A 108 -12.16 2.01 37.70
C VAL A 108 -13.02 3.05 36.99
N LYS A 109 -12.91 3.11 35.66
CA LYS A 109 -13.61 4.11 34.85
C LYS A 109 -15.13 3.89 34.78
N TYR A 110 -15.57 2.64 34.92
CA TYR A 110 -16.98 2.24 34.86
C TYR A 110 -17.23 1.17 35.92
N GLU A 111 -18.34 1.31 36.64
CA GLU A 111 -18.83 0.35 37.64
C GLU A 111 -20.01 -0.43 37.05
N SER A 112 -19.93 -1.75 37.13
CA SER A 112 -21.02 -2.66 36.80
C SER A 112 -21.70 -3.14 38.09
N PRO A 113 -23.00 -3.50 38.06
CA PRO A 113 -23.72 -4.03 39.21
C PRO A 113 -22.95 -5.20 39.83
N PRO A 114 -22.51 -5.09 41.10
CA PRO A 114 -21.64 -6.09 41.67
C PRO A 114 -22.38 -7.41 41.89
N LYS A 115 -21.62 -8.51 41.82
CA LYS A 115 -22.16 -9.89 41.92
C LYS A 115 -23.29 -10.17 40.91
N THR A 116 -23.24 -9.51 39.76
CA THR A 116 -24.00 -9.88 38.56
C THR A 116 -23.01 -10.23 37.44
N PRO A 117 -23.32 -11.20 36.58
CA PRO A 117 -22.58 -11.38 35.34
C PRO A 117 -22.64 -10.10 34.50
N ASN A 118 -21.56 -9.77 33.80
CA ASN A 118 -21.59 -8.69 32.82
C ASN A 118 -22.61 -9.04 31.73
N ARG A 119 -23.35 -8.03 31.26
CA ARG A 119 -24.24 -8.12 30.09
C ARG A 119 -23.67 -7.26 28.96
N VAL A 120 -24.18 -7.39 27.75
CA VAL A 120 -23.83 -6.49 26.63
C VAL A 120 -24.87 -5.37 26.50
N THR A 121 -24.47 -4.22 25.97
CA THR A 121 -25.39 -3.07 25.84
C THR A 121 -25.97 -2.98 24.44
N TYR A 122 -27.29 -3.21 24.35
CA TYR A 122 -28.12 -2.90 23.19
C TYR A 122 -28.76 -1.53 23.37
N PHE A 123 -28.44 -0.55 22.54
CA PHE A 123 -29.06 0.77 22.64
C PHE A 123 -30.51 0.76 22.15
N ASP A 124 -31.37 1.59 22.75
CA ASP A 124 -32.65 2.00 22.17
C ASP A 124 -32.36 2.99 21.02
N VAL A 125 -32.55 2.53 19.79
CA VAL A 125 -32.20 3.25 18.56
C VAL A 125 -33.42 3.96 18.01
N CYS A 126 -33.33 5.28 17.87
CA CYS A 126 -34.41 6.07 17.30
C CYS A 126 -34.61 5.81 15.80
N ASP A 127 -35.82 6.10 15.31
CA ASP A 127 -36.22 5.96 13.91
C ASP A 127 -35.30 6.65 12.91
N TYR A 128 -34.73 7.81 13.28
CA TYR A 128 -33.78 8.52 12.43
C TYR A 128 -32.50 7.72 12.21
N ILE A 129 -31.88 7.23 13.29
CA ILE A 129 -30.68 6.40 13.19
C ILE A 129 -30.99 5.07 12.51
N TRP A 130 -32.14 4.45 12.80
CA TRP A 130 -32.59 3.28 12.07
C TRP A 130 -32.68 3.55 10.56
N GLY A 131 -33.22 4.70 10.16
CA GLY A 131 -33.22 5.15 8.77
C GLY A 131 -31.80 5.24 8.16
N LEU A 132 -30.82 5.74 8.91
CA LEU A 132 -29.42 5.77 8.48
C LEU A 132 -28.85 4.36 8.27
N VAL A 133 -29.13 3.43 9.19
CA VAL A 133 -28.71 2.02 9.09
C VAL A 133 -29.35 1.37 7.85
N ALA A 134 -30.66 1.54 7.67
CA ALA A 134 -31.40 1.01 6.53
C ALA A 134 -30.84 1.53 5.19
N LYS A 135 -30.55 2.83 5.11
CA LYS A 135 -29.91 3.46 3.93
C LYS A 135 -28.52 2.88 3.69
N ARG A 136 -27.68 2.80 4.73
CA ARG A 136 -26.29 2.32 4.61
C ARG A 136 -26.19 0.92 4.01
N TYR A 137 -27.03 -0.01 4.48
CA TYR A 137 -26.96 -1.40 4.05
C TYR A 137 -27.92 -1.71 2.89
N ASN A 138 -28.60 -0.70 2.35
CA ASN A 138 -29.60 -0.82 1.29
C ASN A 138 -30.69 -1.86 1.61
N ILE A 139 -31.24 -1.79 2.82
CA ILE A 139 -32.30 -2.69 3.29
C ILE A 139 -33.49 -1.84 3.68
N LYS A 140 -34.63 -2.14 3.07
CA LYS A 140 -35.85 -1.39 3.36
C LYS A 140 -36.31 -1.68 4.79
N ARG A 141 -36.75 -0.61 5.48
CA ARG A 141 -37.38 -0.71 6.80
C ARG A 141 -38.77 -1.37 6.73
N TYR A 142 -39.48 -1.18 5.61
CA TYR A 142 -40.80 -1.74 5.34
C TYR A 142 -40.83 -2.35 3.93
N HIS A 143 -41.65 -3.37 3.71
CA HIS A 143 -41.83 -3.97 2.39
C HIS A 143 -42.43 -2.98 1.37
N SER A 144 -42.48 -3.33 0.08
CA SER A 144 -43.17 -2.54 -0.95
C SER A 144 -43.86 -3.51 -1.89
N PRO A 145 -45.21 -3.67 -1.86
CA PRO A 145 -46.26 -2.64 -2.09
C PRO A 145 -46.93 -2.05 -0.82
N LEU A 146 -47.87 -1.09 -0.98
CA LEU A 146 -48.56 -0.38 0.13
C LEU A 146 -49.28 -1.32 1.12
N GLY A 147 -49.90 -2.40 0.65
CA GLY A 147 -50.59 -3.38 1.51
C GLY A 147 -49.66 -4.05 2.52
N GLN A 148 -48.45 -4.44 2.11
CA GLN A 148 -47.44 -5.02 3.01
C GLN A 148 -46.86 -3.96 3.95
N ARG A 149 -46.69 -2.70 3.50
CA ARG A 149 -46.31 -1.59 4.40
C ARG A 149 -47.30 -1.33 5.51
N LEU A 150 -48.60 -1.43 5.21
CA LEU A 150 -49.66 -1.27 6.20
C LEU A 150 -49.66 -2.46 7.18
N GLN A 151 -49.37 -3.67 6.70
CA GLN A 151 -49.23 -4.87 7.53
C GLN A 151 -47.99 -4.79 8.45
N ASP A 152 -46.86 -4.31 7.95
CA ASP A 152 -45.64 -4.07 8.76
C ASP A 152 -45.87 -3.00 9.83
N LYS A 153 -46.73 -1.99 9.56
CA LYS A 153 -47.12 -1.00 10.59
C LYS A 153 -47.98 -1.61 11.69
N LEU A 154 -48.82 -2.60 11.37
CA LEU A 154 -49.63 -3.32 12.34
C LEU A 154 -48.79 -4.24 13.25
N ASN A 155 -47.69 -4.80 12.72
CA ASN A 155 -46.71 -5.60 13.46
C ASN A 155 -45.34 -4.90 13.47
N SER A 156 -45.27 -3.71 14.06
CA SER A 156 -44.05 -2.89 14.05
C SER A 156 -42.93 -3.60 14.84
N LEU A 157 -41.96 -4.16 14.11
CA LEU A 157 -40.70 -4.61 14.69
C LEU A 157 -39.98 -3.43 15.33
N ILE A 158 -39.24 -3.69 16.40
CA ILE A 158 -38.26 -2.70 16.88
C ILE A 158 -36.91 -2.89 16.17
N PHE A 159 -36.00 -1.94 16.33
CA PHE A 159 -34.71 -1.92 15.63
C PHE A 159 -33.95 -3.26 15.68
N TRP A 160 -33.78 -3.86 16.86
CA TRP A 160 -32.99 -5.09 17.01
C TRP A 160 -33.69 -6.32 16.44
N GLU A 161 -35.02 -6.39 16.46
CA GLU A 161 -35.78 -7.44 15.78
C GLU A 161 -35.64 -7.33 14.26
N TRP A 162 -35.65 -6.11 13.72
CA TRP A 162 -35.37 -5.88 12.31
C TRP A 162 -33.92 -6.25 11.95
N VAL A 163 -32.95 -5.97 12.81
CA VAL A 163 -31.56 -6.41 12.63
C VAL A 163 -31.44 -7.95 12.66
N ILE A 164 -32.23 -8.65 13.49
CA ILE A 164 -32.31 -10.11 13.47
C ILE A 164 -32.92 -10.60 12.15
N ALA A 165 -34.00 -9.98 11.68
CA ALA A 165 -34.64 -10.37 10.42
C ALA A 165 -33.74 -10.18 9.18
N ASN A 166 -32.64 -9.41 9.30
CA ASN A 166 -31.73 -9.06 8.21
C ASN A 166 -30.28 -9.50 8.50
N PRO A 167 -29.96 -10.81 8.40
CA PRO A 167 -28.63 -11.36 8.70
C PRO A 167 -27.50 -10.82 7.80
N GLN A 168 -27.84 -10.23 6.65
CA GLN A 168 -26.89 -9.57 5.76
C GLN A 168 -26.26 -8.29 6.38
N ILE A 169 -26.85 -7.74 7.45
CA ILE A 169 -26.31 -6.57 8.16
C ILE A 169 -25.15 -7.02 9.07
N PRO A 170 -23.92 -6.53 8.84
CA PRO A 170 -22.79 -6.80 9.72
C PRO A 170 -22.97 -6.12 11.06
N ILE A 171 -22.55 -6.79 12.14
CA ILE A 171 -22.61 -6.27 13.50
C ILE A 171 -21.20 -5.95 14.00
N ILE A 172 -20.96 -4.71 14.42
CA ILE A 172 -19.69 -4.30 15.02
C ILE A 172 -19.72 -4.50 16.54
N LEU A 173 -18.77 -5.26 17.07
CA LEU A 173 -18.52 -5.39 18.50
C LEU A 173 -17.40 -4.44 18.90
N CYS A 174 -17.66 -3.54 19.84
CA CYS A 174 -16.65 -2.59 20.32
C CYS A 174 -16.59 -2.53 21.85
N GLU A 175 -15.45 -2.09 22.38
CA GLU A 175 -15.26 -1.93 23.81
C GLU A 175 -15.83 -0.58 24.29
N GLY A 176 -16.88 -0.65 25.10
CA GLY A 176 -17.48 0.52 25.76
C GLY A 176 -18.63 1.18 25.01
N GLU A 177 -19.51 1.78 25.78
CA GLU A 177 -20.84 2.23 25.37
C GLU A 177 -20.77 3.46 24.45
N LYS A 178 -19.88 4.42 24.75
CA LYS A 178 -19.70 5.62 23.91
C LYS A 178 -19.27 5.29 22.48
N LYS A 179 -18.46 4.24 22.31
CA LYS A 179 -17.95 3.80 21.00
C LYS A 179 -19.06 3.19 20.15
N ALA A 180 -19.86 2.31 20.74
CA ALA A 180 -21.03 1.74 20.07
C ALA A 180 -22.06 2.82 19.72
N ALA A 181 -22.30 3.77 20.63
CA ALA A 181 -23.21 4.89 20.39
C ALA A 181 -22.70 5.82 19.26
N CYS A 182 -21.40 6.08 19.19
CA CYS A 182 -20.76 6.83 18.11
C CYS A 182 -20.95 6.12 16.75
N LEU A 183 -20.70 4.80 16.69
CA LEU A 183 -20.89 4.00 15.48
C LEU A 183 -22.35 3.97 15.01
N LEU A 184 -23.30 3.78 15.93
CA LEU A 184 -24.74 3.85 15.66
C LEU A 184 -25.13 5.22 15.11
N SER A 185 -24.58 6.30 15.66
CA SER A 185 -24.81 7.67 15.20
C SER A 185 -24.37 7.88 13.74
N LEU A 186 -23.41 7.09 13.25
CA LEU A 186 -22.95 7.08 11.85
C LEU A 186 -23.69 6.03 10.99
N GLY A 187 -24.68 5.33 11.53
CA GLY A 187 -25.49 4.32 10.83
C GLY A 187 -24.85 2.93 10.75
N PHE A 188 -23.82 2.62 11.55
CA PHE A 188 -23.33 1.25 11.69
C PHE A 188 -24.07 0.51 12.80
N VAL A 189 -24.41 -0.77 12.61
CA VAL A 189 -24.97 -1.58 13.70
C VAL A 189 -23.84 -1.97 14.65
N ALA A 190 -23.88 -1.46 15.89
CA ALA A 190 -22.84 -1.72 16.87
C ALA A 190 -23.41 -2.12 18.24
N ILE A 191 -22.73 -3.05 18.91
CA ILE A 191 -23.04 -3.53 20.26
C ILE A 191 -21.86 -3.20 21.17
N ALA A 192 -22.14 -2.67 22.36
CA ALA A 192 -21.10 -2.37 23.33
C ALA A 192 -20.80 -3.59 24.20
N LEU A 193 -19.53 -3.96 24.28
CA LEU A 193 -19.00 -4.90 25.26
C LEU A 193 -18.47 -4.11 26.47
N PRO A 194 -18.74 -4.54 27.71
CA PRO A 194 -18.22 -3.83 28.90
C PRO A 194 -16.69 -3.78 29.02
N GLY A 195 -16.02 -4.64 28.24
CA GLY A 195 -14.57 -4.80 28.15
C GLY A 195 -14.24 -5.82 27.07
N ILE A 196 -13.01 -5.81 26.54
CA ILE A 196 -12.56 -6.69 25.44
C ILE A 196 -12.78 -8.20 25.68
N TRP A 197 -12.81 -8.64 26.94
CA TRP A 197 -12.98 -10.04 27.31
C TRP A 197 -14.45 -10.48 27.39
N ASN A 198 -15.41 -9.54 27.31
CA ASN A 198 -16.84 -9.81 27.53
C ASN A 198 -17.62 -10.17 26.25
N GLY A 199 -16.95 -10.45 25.13
CA GLY A 199 -17.58 -11.03 23.94
C GLY A 199 -17.91 -12.52 24.09
N ARG A 200 -17.49 -13.13 25.20
CA ARG A 200 -17.59 -14.57 25.47
C ARG A 200 -17.64 -14.85 26.97
N VAL A 201 -18.07 -16.05 27.32
CA VAL A 201 -18.16 -16.56 28.69
C VAL A 201 -17.54 -17.96 28.77
N GLY A 202 -17.26 -18.43 29.98
CA GLY A 202 -16.64 -19.74 30.22
C GLY A 202 -15.15 -19.65 30.55
N ARG A 203 -14.55 -20.79 30.87
CA ARG A 203 -13.12 -20.95 31.14
C ARG A 203 -12.40 -21.31 29.86
N LYS A 204 -11.19 -20.75 29.71
CA LYS A 204 -10.31 -21.04 28.56
C LYS A 204 -10.16 -22.55 28.39
N ASP A 205 -10.24 -23.03 27.15
CA ASP A 205 -9.96 -24.42 26.73
C ASP A 205 -10.95 -25.51 27.23
N PHE A 206 -12.00 -25.15 27.98
CA PHE A 206 -13.02 -26.08 28.47
C PHE A 206 -14.41 -25.79 27.90
N ASP A 207 -14.99 -24.65 28.25
CA ASP A 207 -16.39 -24.29 27.98
C ASP A 207 -16.53 -22.86 27.44
N GLU A 208 -15.46 -22.30 26.86
CA GLU A 208 -15.48 -20.97 26.26
C GLU A 208 -16.46 -20.92 25.08
N ARG A 209 -17.48 -20.07 25.20
CA ARG A 209 -18.55 -19.90 24.22
C ARG A 209 -18.91 -18.44 24.05
N LEU A 210 -19.59 -18.11 22.95
CA LEU A 210 -20.04 -16.76 22.68
C LEU A 210 -20.92 -16.26 23.84
N HIS A 211 -20.83 -14.96 24.15
CA HIS A 211 -21.62 -14.38 25.23
C HIS A 211 -23.12 -14.64 24.99
N PRO A 212 -23.91 -15.08 25.99
CA PRO A 212 -25.31 -15.46 25.81
C PRO A 212 -26.12 -14.37 25.12
N ASP A 213 -25.98 -13.12 25.57
CA ASP A 213 -26.68 -11.99 24.96
C ASP A 213 -26.43 -11.80 23.46
N LEU A 214 -25.31 -12.29 22.90
CA LEU A 214 -25.02 -12.19 21.47
C LEU A 214 -25.66 -13.30 20.64
N LEU A 215 -26.07 -14.42 21.26
CA LEU A 215 -26.65 -15.59 20.57
C LEU A 215 -27.94 -15.28 19.79
N PRO A 216 -28.87 -14.41 20.26
CA PRO A 216 -30.06 -14.03 19.49
C PRO A 216 -29.75 -13.43 18.11
N LEU A 217 -28.53 -12.94 17.89
CA LEU A 217 -28.08 -12.37 16.63
C LEU A 217 -27.22 -13.33 15.79
N THR A 218 -26.93 -14.54 16.29
CA THR A 218 -26.12 -15.51 15.53
C THR A 218 -26.98 -16.23 14.51
N GLN A 219 -26.61 -16.11 13.24
CA GLN A 219 -27.27 -16.75 12.10
C GLN A 219 -26.19 -17.28 11.16
N PRO A 220 -26.37 -18.42 10.49
CA PRO A 220 -25.38 -18.98 9.59
C PRO A 220 -24.91 -17.97 8.53
N GLY A 221 -23.60 -17.72 8.48
CA GLY A 221 -22.99 -16.77 7.55
C GLY A 221 -23.11 -15.28 7.92
N ARG A 222 -23.81 -14.93 9.02
CA ARG A 222 -23.87 -13.53 9.48
C ARG A 222 -22.49 -13.02 9.84
N LYS A 223 -22.19 -11.79 9.42
CA LYS A 223 -20.90 -11.14 9.66
C LYS A 223 -20.88 -10.39 10.99
N PHE A 224 -19.89 -10.71 11.83
CA PHE A 224 -19.50 -9.91 12.99
C PHE A 224 -18.13 -9.29 12.76
N GLN A 225 -17.99 -8.02 13.13
CA GLN A 225 -16.77 -7.25 13.01
C GLN A 225 -16.29 -6.81 14.39
N ILE A 226 -15.10 -7.22 14.81
CA ILE A 226 -14.53 -6.79 16.10
C ILE A 226 -13.74 -5.49 15.87
N LEU A 227 -14.08 -4.43 16.60
CA LEU A 227 -13.43 -3.13 16.56
C LEU A 227 -13.05 -2.69 17.99
N PHE A 228 -11.84 -3.05 18.40
CA PHE A 228 -11.26 -2.64 19.69
C PHE A 228 -10.28 -1.48 19.52
N ASP A 229 -9.96 -0.83 20.64
CA ASP A 229 -9.12 0.36 20.68
C ASP A 229 -7.73 0.13 20.08
N TYR A 230 -7.21 1.17 19.45
CA TYR A 230 -5.82 1.23 19.00
C TYR A 230 -4.89 1.29 20.23
N GLU A 231 -3.90 0.40 20.26
CA GLU A 231 -2.97 0.28 21.38
C GLU A 231 -1.52 0.12 20.91
N THR A 232 -0.64 0.90 21.53
CA THR A 232 0.80 0.91 21.25
C THR A 232 1.59 0.10 22.29
N LYS A 233 1.09 -0.04 23.52
CA LYS A 233 1.74 -0.80 24.59
C LYS A 233 1.64 -2.31 24.33
N LEU A 234 2.79 -2.96 24.16
CA LEU A 234 2.88 -4.40 23.80
C LEU A 234 2.01 -5.31 24.69
N LYS A 235 2.10 -5.17 26.02
CA LYS A 235 1.33 -5.99 26.97
C LYS A 235 -0.18 -5.84 26.78
N THR A 236 -0.67 -4.61 26.63
CA THR A 236 -2.11 -4.36 26.42
C THR A 236 -2.53 -4.81 25.02
N ARG A 237 -1.70 -4.55 24.00
CA ARG A 237 -1.95 -4.97 22.62
C ARG A 237 -2.04 -6.49 22.49
N TRP A 238 -1.23 -7.24 23.24
CA TRP A 238 -1.33 -8.71 23.34
C TRP A 238 -2.65 -9.14 23.99
N SER A 239 -3.07 -8.48 25.06
CA SER A 239 -4.38 -8.74 25.68
C SER A 239 -5.53 -8.47 24.72
N VAL A 240 -5.47 -7.39 23.94
CA VAL A 240 -6.45 -7.08 22.89
C VAL A 240 -6.46 -8.17 21.83
N TYR A 241 -5.28 -8.57 21.33
CA TYR A 241 -5.15 -9.65 20.36
C TYR A 241 -5.77 -10.96 20.84
N GLN A 242 -5.41 -11.43 22.04
CA GLN A 242 -5.95 -12.66 22.60
C GLN A 242 -7.47 -12.57 22.77
N ALA A 243 -7.97 -11.43 23.25
CA ALA A 243 -9.39 -11.20 23.42
C ALA A 243 -10.14 -11.23 22.07
N THR A 244 -9.63 -10.53 21.06
CA THR A 244 -10.18 -10.53 19.70
C THR A 244 -10.19 -11.93 19.09
N VAL A 245 -9.06 -12.65 19.15
CA VAL A 245 -8.95 -14.00 18.56
C VAL A 245 -9.93 -14.97 19.20
N ARG A 246 -10.02 -14.98 20.53
CA ARG A 246 -10.90 -15.90 21.27
C ARG A 246 -12.37 -15.55 21.07
N THR A 247 -12.74 -14.27 21.09
CA THR A 247 -14.09 -13.83 20.75
C THR A 247 -14.42 -14.21 19.30
N GLY A 248 -13.50 -14.01 18.36
CA GLY A 248 -13.68 -14.37 16.96
C GLY A 248 -13.89 -15.86 16.73
N LYS A 249 -13.11 -16.72 17.40
CA LYS A 249 -13.32 -18.18 17.37
C LYS A 249 -14.69 -18.57 17.93
N ALA A 250 -15.15 -17.92 19.00
CA ALA A 250 -16.47 -18.17 19.56
C ALA A 250 -17.61 -17.74 18.60
N ILE A 251 -17.41 -16.66 17.84
CA ILE A 251 -18.33 -16.23 16.77
C ILE A 251 -18.35 -17.26 15.63
N GLU A 252 -17.19 -17.72 15.17
CA GLU A 252 -17.08 -18.73 14.10
C GLU A 252 -17.69 -20.06 14.52
N ALA A 253 -17.49 -20.48 15.78
CA ALA A 253 -18.10 -21.68 16.34
C ALA A 253 -19.64 -21.59 16.42
N ALA A 254 -20.20 -20.37 16.50
CA ALA A 254 -21.64 -20.13 16.42
C ALA A 254 -22.18 -20.07 14.98
N GLY A 255 -21.36 -20.42 13.97
CA GLY A 255 -21.75 -20.46 12.55
C GLY A 255 -21.72 -19.09 11.84
N CYS A 256 -21.19 -18.06 12.49
CA CYS A 256 -21.05 -16.71 11.93
C CYS A 256 -19.66 -16.50 11.29
N VAL A 257 -19.52 -15.43 10.50
CA VAL A 257 -18.23 -15.00 9.94
C VAL A 257 -17.64 -13.92 10.84
N CYS A 258 -16.39 -14.08 11.28
CA CYS A 258 -15.69 -13.06 12.07
C CYS A 258 -14.67 -12.30 11.22
N GLU A 259 -14.75 -10.97 11.24
CA GLU A 259 -13.73 -10.07 10.73
C GLU A 259 -13.24 -9.13 11.85
N VAL A 260 -12.08 -8.51 11.65
CA VAL A 260 -11.46 -7.59 12.61
C VAL A 260 -11.14 -6.28 11.92
N VAL A 261 -11.69 -5.20 12.45
CA VAL A 261 -11.48 -3.84 11.97
C VAL A 261 -10.34 -3.23 12.79
N GLN A 262 -9.31 -2.71 12.11
CA GLN A 262 -8.15 -2.09 12.78
C GLN A 262 -8.15 -0.59 12.54
N LEU A 263 -8.19 0.20 13.63
CA LEU A 263 -8.01 1.64 13.55
C LEU A 263 -6.55 1.97 13.15
N PRO A 264 -6.32 2.96 12.26
CA PRO A 264 -4.98 3.32 11.81
C PRO A 264 -4.15 4.05 12.89
N GLY A 265 -4.80 4.59 13.93
CA GLY A 265 -4.18 5.44 14.94
C GLY A 265 -3.82 6.85 14.40
N PRO A 266 -3.28 7.74 15.26
CA PRO A 266 -2.89 7.50 16.65
C PRO A 266 -4.04 7.57 17.66
N GLU A 267 -5.25 7.94 17.24
CA GLU A 267 -6.43 8.02 18.12
C GLU A 267 -6.77 6.63 18.68
N LYS A 268 -7.05 6.56 20.00
CA LYS A 268 -7.23 5.28 20.69
C LYS A 268 -8.60 4.67 20.44
N GLY A 269 -9.66 5.41 20.78
CA GLY A 269 -11.04 4.97 20.57
C GLY A 269 -11.55 5.31 19.17
N VAL A 270 -12.54 4.56 18.69
CA VAL A 270 -13.26 4.91 17.45
C VAL A 270 -13.99 6.25 17.58
N ASP A 271 -14.48 6.59 18.78
CA ASP A 271 -15.10 7.88 19.07
C ASP A 271 -14.08 9.02 18.98
N ASP A 272 -12.88 8.85 19.54
CA ASP A 272 -11.78 9.80 19.39
C ASP A 272 -11.39 9.98 17.91
N PHE A 273 -11.32 8.86 17.16
CA PHE A 273 -11.02 8.86 15.73
C PHE A 273 -12.06 9.66 14.94
N VAL A 274 -13.34 9.46 15.21
CA VAL A 274 -14.42 10.20 14.53
C VAL A 274 -14.32 11.70 14.78
N VAL A 275 -14.08 12.10 16.03
CA VAL A 275 -13.92 13.51 16.40
C VAL A 275 -12.72 14.14 15.70
N ALA A 276 -11.59 13.42 15.61
CA ALA A 276 -10.38 13.90 14.94
C ALA A 276 -10.56 14.08 13.43
N GLN A 277 -11.28 13.17 12.75
CA GLN A 277 -11.43 13.20 11.29
C GLN A 277 -12.57 14.12 10.79
N ARG A 278 -13.45 14.58 11.68
CA ARG A 278 -14.57 15.49 11.36
C ARG A 278 -15.43 14.95 10.19
N GLU A 279 -15.62 15.74 9.14
CA GLU A 279 -16.48 15.42 7.99
C GLU A 279 -16.05 14.16 7.23
N ASN A 280 -14.76 13.81 7.25
CA ASN A 280 -14.25 12.63 6.56
C ASN A 280 -14.41 11.32 7.37
N ALA A 281 -14.80 11.40 8.65
CA ALA A 281 -14.81 10.26 9.57
C ALA A 281 -15.64 9.08 9.04
N ASN A 282 -16.84 9.37 8.53
CA ASN A 282 -17.75 8.33 8.09
C ASN A 282 -17.23 7.57 6.85
N ALA A 283 -16.69 8.30 5.87
CA ALA A 283 -16.09 7.71 4.68
C ALA A 283 -14.86 6.85 5.04
N LEU A 284 -14.00 7.35 5.93
CA LEU A 284 -12.82 6.62 6.40
C LEU A 284 -13.20 5.36 7.19
N LEU A 285 -14.14 5.45 8.15
CA LEU A 285 -14.60 4.26 8.89
C LEU A 285 -15.29 3.24 7.99
N THR A 286 -16.04 3.70 6.99
CA THR A 286 -16.64 2.82 5.98
C THR A 286 -15.53 2.08 5.22
N ALA A 287 -14.49 2.78 4.77
CA ALA A 287 -13.34 2.17 4.10
C ALA A 287 -12.60 1.17 5.00
N ILE A 288 -12.36 1.51 6.28
CA ILE A 288 -11.66 0.63 7.23
C ILE A 288 -12.50 -0.60 7.56
N ALA A 289 -13.82 -0.45 7.77
CA ALA A 289 -14.74 -1.57 7.96
C ALA A 289 -14.83 -2.47 6.71
N HIS A 290 -14.75 -1.88 5.51
CA HIS A 290 -14.66 -2.63 4.26
C HIS A 290 -13.28 -3.29 4.04
N ASP A 291 -12.20 -2.82 4.67
CA ASP A 291 -10.86 -3.46 4.64
C ASP A 291 -10.62 -4.41 5.83
N ALA A 292 -11.65 -4.67 6.66
CA ALA A 292 -11.56 -5.56 7.82
C ALA A 292 -10.88 -6.90 7.49
N LEU A 293 -10.00 -7.37 8.37
CA LEU A 293 -9.25 -8.60 8.18
C LEU A 293 -10.13 -9.79 8.54
N SER A 294 -10.00 -10.91 7.82
CA SER A 294 -10.55 -12.17 8.34
C SER A 294 -9.88 -12.52 9.68
N LEU A 295 -10.49 -13.37 10.50
CA LEU A 295 -9.85 -13.78 11.76
C LEU A 295 -8.46 -14.37 11.54
N LYS A 296 -8.30 -15.17 10.48
CA LYS A 296 -7.02 -15.75 10.04
C LYS A 296 -6.02 -14.67 9.63
N ASP A 297 -6.45 -13.70 8.83
CA ASP A 297 -5.58 -12.60 8.39
C ASP A 297 -5.19 -11.68 9.56
N TYR A 298 -6.08 -11.47 10.55
CA TYR A 298 -5.75 -10.72 11.77
C TYR A 298 -4.76 -11.47 12.67
N GLN A 299 -4.93 -12.78 12.80
CA GLN A 299 -3.97 -13.64 13.48
C GLN A 299 -2.59 -13.51 12.82
N GLN A 300 -2.56 -13.59 11.49
CA GLN A 300 -1.36 -13.38 10.71
C GLN A 300 -0.84 -11.95 10.86
N SER A 301 -1.66 -10.89 10.85
CA SER A 301 -1.18 -9.50 10.90
C SER A 301 -0.58 -9.11 12.24
N PHE A 302 -1.12 -9.65 13.35
CA PHE A 302 -0.53 -9.48 14.67
C PHE A 302 0.84 -10.14 14.76
N LEU A 303 0.96 -11.31 14.12
CA LEU A 303 2.23 -11.99 13.93
C LEU A 303 3.11 -11.11 13.01
N ILE A 304 2.74 -10.78 11.78
CA ILE A 304 3.52 -10.07 10.75
C ILE A 304 4.14 -8.72 11.17
N LYS A 305 3.80 -8.11 12.33
CA LYS A 305 4.60 -6.98 12.85
C LYS A 305 6.06 -7.32 13.20
N HIS A 306 6.52 -8.58 13.17
CA HIS A 306 7.96 -8.78 12.92
C HIS A 306 8.26 -8.79 11.43
N ARG A 307 9.25 -8.00 11.07
CA ARG A 307 9.98 -8.13 9.82
C ARG A 307 10.79 -9.43 9.82
N GLY A 308 10.76 -10.14 8.70
CA GLY A 308 11.59 -11.34 8.46
C GLY A 308 10.85 -12.68 8.63
N LEU A 309 11.63 -13.77 8.62
CA LEU A 309 11.15 -15.16 8.71
C LEU A 309 10.45 -15.50 10.03
N ARG A 310 9.33 -16.24 9.93
CA ARG A 310 8.57 -16.76 11.08
C ARG A 310 8.17 -18.21 10.90
N LYS A 311 7.72 -18.55 9.70
CA LYS A 311 7.33 -19.92 9.33
C LYS A 311 8.54 -20.86 9.32
N TYR A 312 9.71 -20.34 8.96
CA TYR A 312 10.95 -21.08 8.85
C TYR A 312 11.91 -20.68 9.98
N LYS A 313 12.33 -21.66 10.79
CA LYS A 313 13.34 -21.45 11.82
C LYS A 313 14.74 -21.47 11.18
N PRO A 314 15.73 -20.71 11.72
CA PRO A 314 17.12 -20.85 11.30
C PRO A 314 17.64 -22.26 11.59
N ASP A 315 18.21 -22.91 10.59
CA ASP A 315 18.94 -24.16 10.73
C ASP A 315 20.38 -23.91 11.21
N LEU A 316 20.94 -22.76 10.82
CA LEU A 316 22.25 -22.28 11.26
C LEU A 316 22.16 -20.80 11.64
N ILE A 317 22.62 -20.49 12.86
CA ILE A 317 22.71 -19.11 13.36
C ILE A 317 24.19 -18.77 13.49
N VAL A 318 24.57 -17.65 12.89
CA VAL A 318 25.92 -17.07 12.99
C VAL A 318 25.81 -15.63 13.47
N ASN A 319 26.88 -15.11 14.06
CA ASN A 319 26.93 -13.71 14.51
C ASN A 319 28.27 -13.10 14.13
N GLU A 320 28.53 -13.06 12.82
CA GLU A 320 29.80 -12.61 12.27
C GLU A 320 29.59 -11.42 11.36
N ARG A 321 30.57 -10.50 11.36
CA ARG A 321 30.55 -9.36 10.45
C ARG A 321 30.55 -9.83 8.99
N TYR A 322 31.35 -10.85 8.67
CA TYR A 322 31.42 -11.41 7.32
C TYR A 322 31.06 -12.90 7.34
N LEU A 323 30.04 -13.30 6.57
CA LEU A 323 29.59 -14.70 6.48
C LEU A 323 30.69 -15.69 6.09
N THR A 324 31.67 -15.23 5.33
CA THR A 324 32.85 -16.02 4.96
C THR A 324 33.64 -16.50 6.17
N GLN A 325 33.66 -15.74 7.27
CA GLN A 325 34.34 -16.13 8.52
C GLN A 325 33.65 -17.31 9.22
N ALA A 326 32.34 -17.43 9.06
CA ALA A 326 31.55 -18.49 9.68
C ALA A 326 31.39 -19.73 8.78
N LEU A 327 31.34 -19.52 7.47
CA LEU A 327 30.91 -20.56 6.52
C LEU A 327 32.02 -21.11 5.63
N VAL A 328 33.19 -20.47 5.57
CA VAL A 328 34.36 -20.98 4.84
C VAL A 328 35.31 -21.61 5.86
N VAL A 329 35.63 -22.89 5.68
CA VAL A 329 36.56 -23.64 6.53
C VAL A 329 37.78 -24.03 5.71
N GLU A 330 38.97 -23.88 6.28
CA GLU A 330 40.22 -24.41 5.70
C GLU A 330 40.47 -25.80 6.28
N ASP A 331 40.70 -26.81 5.43
CA ASP A 331 41.11 -28.12 5.92
C ASP A 331 42.61 -28.07 6.27
N GLU A 332 42.96 -28.29 7.54
CA GLU A 332 44.33 -28.64 7.91
C GLU A 332 44.65 -30.04 7.37
N ILE A 333 45.79 -30.20 6.71
CA ILE A 333 46.27 -31.50 6.23
C ILE A 333 46.48 -32.38 7.46
N ALA A 334 45.54 -33.29 7.72
CA ALA A 334 45.65 -34.28 8.78
C ALA A 334 46.77 -35.26 8.42
N ASN A 335 47.93 -35.12 9.07
CA ASN A 335 48.80 -36.26 9.28
C ASN A 335 48.07 -37.23 10.21
N SER A 336 47.91 -38.44 9.73
CA SER A 336 47.35 -39.60 10.42
C SER A 336 47.89 -39.77 11.85
N GLN A 337 47.00 -39.86 12.84
CA GLN A 337 46.93 -40.99 13.78
C GLN A 337 45.71 -40.88 14.73
N GLU A 338 44.91 -41.94 14.66
CA GLU A 338 43.96 -42.56 15.60
C GLU A 338 43.40 -41.81 16.84
N SER A 339 42.08 -41.93 16.99
CA SER A 339 41.26 -41.87 18.23
C SER A 339 41.59 -43.05 19.19
N PRO A 340 41.18 -43.12 20.50
CA PRO A 340 39.86 -42.67 20.97
C PRO A 340 39.71 -42.26 22.48
N VAL A 341 38.46 -41.89 22.81
CA VAL A 341 37.76 -41.96 24.12
C VAL A 341 37.78 -40.74 25.04
N GLU A 342 36.59 -40.11 25.08
CA GLU A 342 35.81 -39.64 26.24
C GLU A 342 36.52 -39.38 27.57
N SER A 343 36.43 -38.14 28.06
CA SER A 343 35.39 -37.69 29.01
C SER A 343 35.93 -36.56 29.89
N ILE A 344 35.38 -35.37 29.66
CA ILE A 344 35.60 -34.17 30.47
C ILE A 344 34.68 -34.27 31.69
N VAL A 345 35.26 -34.21 32.88
CA VAL A 345 34.57 -33.89 34.12
C VAL A 345 35.09 -32.52 34.60
N GLN A 346 34.12 -31.67 34.97
CA GLN A 346 34.23 -30.42 35.75
C GLN A 346 34.79 -29.18 35.03
N ILE A 347 33.96 -28.13 34.95
CA ILE A 347 34.08 -26.97 35.86
C ILE A 347 32.88 -26.02 35.69
N GLU A 348 32.24 -25.78 36.85
CA GLU A 348 31.59 -24.57 37.39
C GLU A 348 30.42 -23.90 36.66
N GLN A 349 29.26 -24.09 37.30
CA GLN A 349 28.10 -23.23 37.28
C GLN A 349 28.45 -21.85 37.86
N ASN A 350 28.13 -20.78 37.12
CA ASN A 350 27.93 -19.46 37.71
C ASN A 350 26.57 -18.90 37.29
N ASN A 351 25.87 -18.42 38.31
CA ASN A 351 24.48 -17.99 38.33
C ASN A 351 24.19 -16.80 37.40
N VAL A 352 23.17 -16.94 36.55
CA VAL A 352 22.43 -15.82 35.98
C VAL A 352 20.96 -15.97 36.36
N THR A 353 20.43 -14.95 37.02
CA THR A 353 19.05 -14.81 37.47
C THR A 353 18.05 -14.78 36.31
N PRO A 354 16.87 -15.45 36.41
CA PRO A 354 15.88 -15.45 35.34
C PRO A 354 14.90 -14.28 35.50
N HIS A 355 14.74 -13.49 34.44
CA HIS A 355 13.53 -12.71 34.22
C HIS A 355 13.35 -12.47 32.72
N GLU A 356 12.72 -13.42 32.01
CA GLU A 356 11.93 -13.19 30.77
C GLU A 356 11.26 -14.49 30.22
N ASP A 357 10.69 -15.35 31.08
CA ASP A 357 10.12 -16.64 30.65
C ASP A 357 8.70 -16.60 30.02
N GLY A 358 8.14 -15.42 29.74
CA GLY A 358 6.77 -15.30 29.25
C GLY A 358 6.57 -15.70 27.77
N ILE A 359 7.61 -15.63 26.95
CA ILE A 359 7.49 -15.76 25.48
C ILE A 359 7.92 -17.15 25.01
N GLN A 360 8.97 -17.72 25.61
CA GLN A 360 9.49 -19.04 25.27
C GLN A 360 8.45 -20.14 25.55
N GLN A 361 7.77 -20.05 26.69
CA GLN A 361 6.75 -21.02 27.11
C GLN A 361 5.48 -20.96 26.24
N LEU A 362 5.18 -19.77 25.71
CA LEU A 362 4.03 -19.48 24.85
C LEU A 362 4.19 -20.02 23.42
N LEU A 363 5.43 -20.15 22.95
CA LEU A 363 5.76 -20.78 21.66
C LEU A 363 5.69 -22.31 21.71
N LEU A 364 5.93 -22.92 22.87
CA LEU A 364 5.87 -24.37 23.08
C LEU A 364 4.44 -24.91 23.20
N GLU A 365 3.50 -24.15 23.78
CA GLU A 365 2.10 -24.58 23.91
C GLU A 365 1.32 -24.58 22.58
N LEU A 366 1.79 -23.81 21.58
CA LEU A 366 1.09 -23.67 20.29
C LEU A 366 1.45 -24.78 19.28
N PHE A 367 2.50 -25.58 19.53
CA PHE A 367 2.99 -26.61 18.62
C PHE A 367 3.55 -27.83 19.40
N PRO A 368 2.86 -28.98 19.45
CA PRO A 368 3.48 -30.21 19.93
C PRO A 368 4.66 -30.58 19.03
N GLN A 369 5.84 -30.72 19.64
CA GLN A 369 7.12 -31.02 18.98
C GLN A 369 7.05 -32.38 18.27
N THR A 370 7.49 -32.43 17.01
CA THR A 370 8.07 -33.65 16.44
C THR A 370 9.51 -33.81 16.95
N PRO A 371 10.03 -35.03 17.19
CA PRO A 371 11.27 -35.23 17.90
C PRO A 371 12.51 -34.72 17.13
N ASP A 372 13.27 -33.89 17.85
CA ASP A 372 14.72 -33.60 17.82
C ASP A 372 15.50 -33.50 16.49
N THR A 373 15.80 -32.25 16.13
CA THR A 373 17.13 -31.88 15.60
C THR A 373 17.63 -30.66 16.36
N LYS A 374 18.65 -30.84 17.21
CA LYS A 374 19.27 -29.75 17.99
C LYS A 374 20.10 -28.85 17.05
N PRO A 375 20.00 -27.51 17.18
CA PRO A 375 20.84 -26.59 16.41
C PRO A 375 22.31 -26.71 16.84
N LYS A 376 23.21 -26.72 15.86
CA LYS A 376 24.66 -26.80 16.06
C LYS A 376 25.21 -25.37 16.22
N ILE A 377 25.58 -24.99 17.44
CA ILE A 377 26.24 -23.71 17.74
C ILE A 377 27.75 -23.91 17.53
N LEU A 378 28.37 -23.14 16.64
CA LEU A 378 29.83 -23.14 16.46
C LEU A 378 30.48 -22.19 17.49
N PRO A 379 31.60 -22.59 18.14
CA PRO A 379 32.32 -21.74 19.08
C PRO A 379 33.00 -20.55 18.38
N GLN A 380 33.16 -19.45 19.11
CA GLN A 380 33.81 -18.22 18.65
C GLN A 380 35.30 -18.44 18.38
N SER A 381 35.78 -17.90 17.25
CA SER A 381 37.19 -17.91 16.86
C SER A 381 38.03 -17.00 17.79
N PRO A 382 39.25 -17.39 18.18
CA PRO A 382 40.12 -16.55 19.00
C PRO A 382 40.62 -15.30 18.23
N PRO A 383 40.90 -14.18 18.92
CA PRO A 383 41.35 -12.95 18.29
C PRO A 383 42.78 -13.11 17.75
N GLN A 384 43.00 -12.79 16.47
CA GLN A 384 44.33 -12.78 15.87
C GLN A 384 44.79 -11.36 15.50
N THR A 385 45.98 -11.05 15.99
CA THR A 385 46.80 -9.86 15.73
C THR A 385 47.50 -9.93 14.37
N GLN A 386 47.43 -8.80 13.65
CA GLN A 386 48.29 -8.19 12.60
C GLN A 386 49.43 -9.00 11.93
N THR A 387 49.59 -8.77 10.61
CA THR A 387 50.83 -8.53 9.81
C THR A 387 50.85 -9.17 8.42
N GLU A 388 51.67 -8.57 7.56
CA GLU A 388 51.74 -8.65 6.10
C GLU A 388 52.35 -9.95 5.52
N THR A 389 52.02 -10.18 4.24
CA THR A 389 52.75 -10.90 3.17
C THR A 389 53.39 -12.28 3.44
N ASN A 390 52.89 -13.31 2.73
CA ASN A 390 53.66 -14.08 1.71
C ASN A 390 52.92 -15.31 1.15
N ALA A 391 53.13 -15.53 -0.16
CA ALA A 391 53.04 -16.74 -1.00
C ALA A 391 51.96 -17.83 -0.73
N PHE A 392 51.10 -18.04 -1.73
CA PHE A 392 50.07 -19.09 -1.77
C PHE A 392 50.67 -20.50 -1.95
N VAL A 393 50.55 -21.34 -0.92
CA VAL A 393 50.50 -22.81 -1.02
C VAL A 393 49.03 -23.21 -0.89
N GLY A 394 48.51 -23.98 -1.85
CA GLY A 394 47.08 -24.26 -2.02
C GLY A 394 46.47 -25.07 -0.87
N LYS A 395 45.82 -24.37 0.08
CA LYS A 395 44.95 -24.96 1.09
C LYS A 395 43.60 -25.36 0.47
N LYS A 396 43.13 -26.58 0.74
CA LYS A 396 41.80 -27.05 0.31
C LYS A 396 40.74 -26.38 1.22
N ARG A 397 39.86 -25.59 0.63
CA ARG A 397 38.77 -24.87 1.33
C ARG A 397 37.45 -25.60 1.12
N ARG A 398 36.58 -25.61 2.13
CA ARG A 398 35.21 -26.15 2.06
C ARG A 398 34.18 -25.15 2.57
N LEU A 399 32.96 -25.22 2.04
CA LEU A 399 31.83 -24.39 2.45
C LEU A 399 30.86 -25.19 3.33
N LEU A 400 30.41 -24.57 4.43
CA LEU A 400 29.33 -25.08 5.27
C LEU A 400 27.96 -24.71 4.69
N LEU A 401 27.71 -25.13 3.45
CA LEU A 401 26.43 -24.98 2.76
C LEU A 401 25.88 -26.37 2.36
N PRO A 402 24.55 -26.56 2.34
CA PRO A 402 23.96 -27.76 1.74
C PRO A 402 24.42 -27.95 0.29
N LEU A 403 24.63 -29.21 -0.12
CA LEU A 403 25.01 -29.54 -1.49
C LEU A 403 23.83 -29.46 -2.47
N SER A 404 22.60 -29.54 -1.97
CA SER A 404 21.37 -29.39 -2.72
C SER A 404 20.27 -28.77 -1.87
N GLY A 405 19.25 -28.28 -2.55
CA GLY A 405 18.04 -27.71 -1.98
C GLY A 405 17.95 -26.18 -2.07
N LEU A 406 16.88 -25.62 -1.52
CA LEU A 406 16.65 -24.18 -1.37
C LEU A 406 17.28 -23.68 -0.07
N VAL A 407 18.25 -22.77 -0.17
CA VAL A 407 18.92 -22.14 0.97
C VAL A 407 18.52 -20.67 1.07
N GLY A 408 18.01 -20.25 2.23
CA GLY A 408 17.70 -18.86 2.55
C GLY A 408 18.80 -18.23 3.40
N LEU A 409 19.54 -17.26 2.85
CA LEU A 409 20.55 -16.48 3.56
C LEU A 409 19.96 -15.16 4.08
N LYS A 410 19.56 -15.14 5.36
CA LYS A 410 19.10 -13.93 6.05
C LYS A 410 20.29 -13.24 6.72
N SER A 411 20.84 -12.21 6.10
CA SER A 411 22.05 -11.55 6.61
C SER A 411 22.11 -10.08 6.21
N GLY A 412 22.53 -9.22 7.15
CA GLY A 412 22.52 -7.75 7.04
C GLY A 412 23.24 -7.17 5.81
N MET A 413 23.12 -5.86 5.60
CA MET A 413 23.80 -5.19 4.49
C MET A 413 25.31 -5.10 4.75
N GLY A 414 26.13 -5.47 3.76
CA GLY A 414 27.59 -5.39 3.87
C GLY A 414 28.25 -6.53 4.65
N THR A 415 27.58 -7.67 4.81
CA THR A 415 28.04 -8.82 5.63
C THR A 415 28.70 -9.96 4.83
N GLY A 416 29.17 -9.70 3.60
CA GLY A 416 29.92 -10.70 2.83
C GLY A 416 29.09 -11.76 2.10
N LYS A 417 27.80 -11.52 1.82
CA LYS A 417 26.93 -12.46 1.10
C LYS A 417 27.44 -12.79 -0.31
N THR A 418 27.81 -11.75 -1.06
CA THR A 418 28.34 -11.91 -2.42
C THR A 418 29.71 -12.59 -2.40
N GLU A 419 30.57 -12.22 -1.45
CA GLU A 419 31.89 -12.82 -1.25
C GLU A 419 31.78 -14.33 -0.97
N LEU A 420 30.83 -14.75 -0.15
CA LEU A 420 30.55 -16.17 0.12
C LEU A 420 30.29 -16.95 -1.18
N MET A 421 29.54 -16.36 -2.11
CA MET A 421 29.23 -17.00 -3.39
C MET A 421 30.40 -16.97 -4.38
N ALA A 422 31.32 -16.00 -4.27
CA ALA A 422 32.58 -16.04 -5.01
C ALA A 422 33.43 -17.24 -4.56
N TYR A 423 33.53 -17.50 -3.24
CA TYR A 423 34.19 -18.70 -2.71
C TYR A 423 33.54 -20.00 -3.21
N TRP A 424 32.21 -20.06 -3.31
CA TRP A 424 31.51 -21.24 -3.84
C TRP A 424 31.98 -21.58 -5.25
N ARG A 425 32.13 -20.55 -6.08
CA ARG A 425 32.60 -20.72 -7.45
C ARG A 425 34.06 -21.17 -7.54
N ASP A 426 34.92 -20.63 -6.69
CA ASP A 426 36.33 -21.03 -6.65
C ASP A 426 36.49 -22.50 -6.24
N ILE A 427 35.58 -23.00 -5.39
CA ILE A 427 35.56 -24.40 -4.95
C ILE A 427 34.95 -25.33 -6.01
N TYR A 428 33.96 -24.87 -6.77
CA TYR A 428 33.25 -25.64 -7.79
C TYR A 428 33.33 -25.03 -9.20
N PRO A 429 34.54 -24.86 -9.79
CA PRO A 429 34.73 -24.12 -11.04
C PRO A 429 34.07 -24.77 -12.28
N GLU A 430 33.90 -26.10 -12.26
CA GLU A 430 33.27 -26.86 -13.34
C GLU A 430 31.73 -26.83 -13.29
N GLN A 431 31.15 -26.42 -12.16
CA GLN A 431 29.70 -26.37 -11.99
C GLN A 431 29.13 -25.12 -12.62
N ARG A 432 28.00 -25.27 -13.32
CA ARG A 432 27.35 -24.12 -13.94
C ARG A 432 26.68 -23.24 -12.90
N PHE A 433 26.99 -21.94 -12.92
CA PHE A 433 26.53 -20.97 -11.95
C PHE A 433 25.68 -19.89 -12.62
N LEU A 434 24.45 -19.70 -12.14
CA LEU A 434 23.58 -18.62 -12.59
C LEU A 434 23.41 -17.61 -11.47
N ASN A 435 23.90 -16.40 -11.67
CA ASN A 435 23.54 -15.27 -10.83
C ASN A 435 22.40 -14.51 -11.49
N ASN A 436 21.23 -14.53 -10.86
CA ASN A 436 20.04 -13.91 -11.40
C ASN A 436 19.60 -12.72 -10.54
N GLY A 437 19.85 -11.51 -11.05
CA GLY A 437 19.52 -10.27 -10.37
C GLY A 437 18.32 -9.55 -10.99
N HIS A 438 17.89 -8.46 -10.38
CA HIS A 438 16.71 -7.71 -10.82
C HIS A 438 17.03 -6.33 -11.41
N ARG A 439 18.30 -5.89 -11.42
CA ARG A 439 18.75 -4.62 -12.02
C ARG A 439 20.07 -4.78 -12.75
N VAL A 440 20.17 -4.25 -13.98
CA VAL A 440 21.34 -4.42 -14.86
C VAL A 440 22.61 -3.84 -14.25
N ASN A 441 22.59 -2.60 -13.73
CA ASN A 441 23.80 -1.96 -13.19
C ASN A 441 24.31 -2.63 -11.90
N LEU A 442 23.39 -2.99 -11.00
CA LEU A 442 23.71 -3.80 -9.81
C LEU A 442 24.35 -5.13 -10.22
N LEU A 443 23.74 -5.79 -11.21
CA LEU A 443 24.20 -7.08 -11.69
C LEU A 443 25.58 -7.01 -12.35
N LYS A 444 25.89 -5.94 -13.09
CA LYS A 444 27.24 -5.71 -13.67
C LYS A 444 28.32 -5.61 -12.60
N ASN A 445 28.09 -4.81 -11.55
CA ASN A 445 29.01 -4.71 -10.41
C ASN A 445 29.18 -6.06 -9.70
N LEU A 446 28.08 -6.78 -9.52
CA LEU A 446 28.08 -8.07 -8.85
C LEU A 446 28.72 -9.16 -9.72
N ALA A 447 28.61 -9.08 -11.05
CA ALA A 447 29.23 -10.00 -11.99
C ALA A 447 30.76 -9.93 -11.96
N GLN A 448 31.34 -8.74 -11.79
CA GLN A 448 32.78 -8.59 -11.60
C GLN A 448 33.24 -9.26 -10.30
N ARG A 449 32.52 -9.02 -9.19
CA ARG A 449 32.83 -9.60 -7.87
C ARG A 449 32.66 -11.12 -7.85
N LEU A 450 31.67 -11.64 -8.57
CA LEU A 450 31.45 -13.07 -8.69
C LEU A 450 32.26 -13.72 -9.81
N ASN A 451 32.94 -12.97 -10.68
CA ASN A 451 33.66 -13.44 -11.88
C ASN A 451 32.78 -14.09 -12.98
N THR A 452 31.54 -13.62 -13.18
CA THR A 452 30.57 -14.18 -14.15
C THR A 452 30.55 -13.40 -15.46
N LEU A 453 30.23 -14.06 -16.58
CA LEU A 453 29.95 -13.36 -17.84
C LEU A 453 28.61 -12.63 -17.79
N MET A 454 28.57 -11.39 -18.28
CA MET A 454 27.33 -10.62 -18.37
C MET A 454 26.54 -10.99 -19.62
N TYR A 455 25.25 -11.31 -19.48
CA TYR A 455 24.38 -11.65 -20.61
C TYR A 455 24.34 -10.58 -21.71
N SER A 456 24.52 -9.29 -21.35
CA SER A 456 24.54 -8.19 -22.32
C SER A 456 25.79 -8.16 -23.19
N GLU A 457 26.85 -8.87 -22.80
CA GLU A 457 28.14 -8.93 -23.51
C GLU A 457 28.27 -10.19 -24.37
N VAL A 458 27.34 -11.14 -24.24
CA VAL A 458 27.35 -12.41 -24.95
C VAL A 458 26.03 -12.63 -25.68
N GLY A 459 26.06 -12.98 -26.97
CA GLY A 459 24.85 -13.38 -27.70
C GLY A 459 24.25 -14.69 -27.18
N HIS A 460 23.08 -15.11 -27.70
CA HIS A 460 22.39 -16.32 -27.25
C HIS A 460 23.28 -17.57 -27.20
N VAL A 461 24.14 -17.78 -28.21
CA VAL A 461 25.09 -18.90 -28.25
C VAL A 461 26.14 -18.81 -27.13
N GLY A 462 26.59 -17.61 -26.81
CA GLY A 462 27.55 -17.37 -25.72
C GLY A 462 26.93 -17.60 -24.35
N MET A 463 25.65 -17.23 -24.16
CA MET A 463 24.89 -17.53 -22.95
C MET A 463 24.79 -19.04 -22.71
N THR A 464 24.55 -19.82 -23.78
CA THR A 464 24.45 -21.28 -23.68
C THR A 464 25.77 -21.95 -23.32
N LYS A 465 26.91 -21.39 -23.75
CA LYS A 465 28.25 -21.94 -23.46
C LYS A 465 28.84 -21.47 -22.13
N ALA A 466 28.30 -20.42 -21.53
CA ALA A 466 28.84 -19.87 -20.29
C ALA A 466 28.72 -20.86 -19.13
N THR A 467 29.84 -21.17 -18.48
CA THR A 467 29.85 -21.92 -17.20
C THR A 467 29.29 -21.05 -16.08
N ALA A 468 29.57 -19.74 -16.07
CA ALA A 468 29.05 -18.81 -15.07
C ALA A 468 28.46 -17.57 -15.72
N LEU A 469 27.16 -17.34 -15.51
CA LEU A 469 26.39 -16.30 -16.19
C LEU A 469 25.69 -15.40 -15.17
N SER A 470 25.75 -14.09 -15.41
CA SER A 470 24.91 -13.10 -14.76
C SER A 470 23.85 -12.59 -15.73
N ILE A 471 22.57 -12.78 -15.37
CA ILE A 471 21.42 -12.33 -16.16
C ILE A 471 20.39 -11.59 -15.30
N THR A 472 19.74 -10.57 -15.85
CA THR A 472 18.60 -9.93 -15.18
C THR A 472 17.32 -10.72 -15.39
N ILE A 473 16.41 -10.62 -14.43
CA ILE A 473 15.11 -11.27 -14.50
C ILE A 473 14.29 -10.83 -15.72
N ASP A 474 14.35 -9.54 -16.10
CA ASP A 474 13.68 -9.01 -17.29
C ASP A 474 14.12 -9.71 -18.57
N SER A 475 15.35 -10.18 -18.65
CA SER A 475 15.91 -10.89 -19.80
C SER A 475 15.93 -12.40 -19.65
N LEU A 476 15.39 -12.94 -18.55
CA LEU A 476 15.47 -14.37 -18.23
C LEU A 476 14.79 -15.24 -19.30
N TYR A 477 13.69 -14.77 -19.90
CA TYR A 477 12.98 -15.43 -20.99
C TYR A 477 13.83 -15.69 -22.24
N LYS A 478 14.99 -15.02 -22.37
CA LYS A 478 15.94 -15.22 -23.49
C LYS A 478 16.82 -16.47 -23.35
N LEU A 479 16.77 -17.15 -22.20
CA LEU A 479 17.50 -18.41 -21.98
C LEU A 479 16.76 -19.59 -22.60
N ASN A 480 17.49 -20.46 -23.30
CA ASN A 480 16.96 -21.73 -23.77
C ASN A 480 17.06 -22.78 -22.64
N THR A 481 15.94 -23.06 -21.98
CA THR A 481 15.90 -23.94 -20.80
C THR A 481 16.16 -25.40 -21.12
N GLU A 482 15.75 -25.91 -22.28
CA GLU A 482 15.83 -27.34 -22.62
C GLU A 482 17.27 -27.86 -22.75
N ALA A 483 18.26 -26.97 -22.85
CA ALA A 483 19.68 -27.32 -23.00
C ALA A 483 20.56 -26.90 -21.80
N LEU A 484 20.00 -26.29 -20.75
CA LEU A 484 20.76 -25.61 -19.69
C LEU A 484 20.39 -26.13 -18.29
N THR A 485 21.28 -26.92 -17.69
CA THR A 485 21.24 -27.28 -16.26
C THR A 485 22.27 -26.47 -15.48
N TYR A 486 21.85 -25.86 -14.38
CA TYR A 486 22.73 -25.08 -13.50
C TYR A 486 23.00 -25.88 -12.22
N GLY A 487 24.26 -25.95 -11.80
CA GLY A 487 24.66 -26.55 -10.52
C GLY A 487 24.28 -25.69 -9.32
N CYS A 488 24.34 -24.36 -9.47
CA CYS A 488 23.86 -23.41 -8.47
C CYS A 488 23.21 -22.17 -9.10
N VAL A 489 22.08 -21.75 -8.53
CA VAL A 489 21.40 -20.49 -8.84
C VAL A 489 21.49 -19.58 -7.61
N PHE A 490 22.03 -18.38 -7.79
CA PHE A 490 22.13 -17.37 -6.75
C PHE A 490 21.25 -16.16 -7.07
N ILE A 491 20.42 -15.77 -6.11
CA ILE A 491 19.53 -14.60 -6.21
C ILE A 491 19.78 -13.71 -4.99
N ASP A 492 20.49 -12.60 -5.22
CA ASP A 492 20.70 -11.56 -4.20
C ASP A 492 19.53 -10.55 -4.19
N GLU A 493 19.31 -9.91 -3.04
CA GLU A 493 18.17 -9.03 -2.78
C GLU A 493 16.82 -9.71 -3.17
N ALA A 494 16.65 -10.96 -2.73
CA ALA A 494 15.57 -11.86 -3.17
C ALA A 494 14.15 -11.29 -2.98
N CYS A 495 13.91 -10.50 -1.93
CA CYS A 495 12.60 -9.86 -1.73
C CYS A 495 12.33 -8.78 -2.78
N GLN A 496 13.36 -8.02 -3.17
CA GLN A 496 13.26 -7.02 -4.24
C GLN A 496 13.17 -7.66 -5.62
N TYR A 497 13.92 -8.74 -5.83
CA TYR A 497 13.82 -9.56 -7.02
C TYR A 497 12.39 -10.04 -7.27
N LEU A 498 11.75 -10.60 -6.25
CA LEU A 498 10.38 -11.09 -6.35
C LEU A 498 9.38 -9.94 -6.55
N THR A 499 9.57 -8.82 -5.84
CA THR A 499 8.76 -7.63 -6.02
C THR A 499 8.85 -7.11 -7.45
N HIS A 500 10.05 -7.06 -8.04
CA HIS A 500 10.25 -6.60 -9.41
C HIS A 500 9.58 -7.54 -10.41
N LEU A 501 9.76 -8.86 -10.28
CA LEU A 501 9.10 -9.87 -11.11
C LEU A 501 7.59 -9.65 -11.21
N LEU A 502 6.94 -9.49 -10.05
CA LEU A 502 5.48 -9.51 -9.96
C LEU A 502 4.87 -8.12 -10.15
N LEU A 503 5.55 -7.03 -9.79
CA LEU A 503 4.96 -5.69 -9.80
C LEU A 503 5.50 -4.76 -10.88
N SER A 504 6.70 -5.03 -11.42
CA SER A 504 7.32 -4.12 -12.38
C SER A 504 6.58 -4.11 -13.71
N LYS A 505 6.45 -2.93 -14.31
CA LYS A 505 5.94 -2.78 -15.67
C LYS A 505 6.89 -3.35 -16.73
N THR A 506 8.19 -3.44 -16.42
CA THR A 506 9.21 -3.94 -17.37
C THR A 506 9.07 -5.44 -17.62
N CYS A 507 8.70 -6.21 -16.60
CA CYS A 507 8.39 -7.63 -16.78
C CYS A 507 7.02 -7.88 -17.42
N LYS A 508 6.16 -6.86 -17.57
CA LYS A 508 4.75 -7.05 -17.96
C LYS A 508 4.58 -7.82 -19.26
N GLU A 509 5.43 -7.56 -20.24
CA GLU A 509 5.29 -8.15 -21.56
C GLU A 509 5.62 -9.64 -21.60
N HIS A 510 6.64 -10.05 -20.85
CA HIS A 510 7.16 -11.42 -20.86
C HIS A 510 6.99 -12.14 -19.51
N ARG A 511 6.13 -11.64 -18.60
CA ARG A 511 6.06 -12.16 -17.21
C ARG A 511 5.77 -13.66 -17.15
N ALA A 512 4.92 -14.15 -18.04
CA ALA A 512 4.59 -15.58 -18.14
C ALA A 512 5.81 -16.40 -18.55
N GLU A 513 6.45 -16.03 -19.66
CA GLU A 513 7.68 -16.67 -20.13
C GLU A 513 8.79 -16.63 -19.07
N ILE A 514 8.99 -15.48 -18.42
CA ILE A 514 9.95 -15.32 -17.31
C ILE A 514 9.62 -16.29 -16.17
N LEU A 515 8.36 -16.38 -15.74
CA LEU A 515 7.95 -17.28 -14.66
C LEU A 515 8.09 -18.76 -15.04
N GLU A 516 7.91 -19.12 -16.31
CA GLU A 516 8.13 -20.48 -16.81
C GLU A 516 9.60 -20.84 -16.80
N VAL A 517 10.43 -20.00 -17.39
CA VAL A 517 11.88 -20.19 -17.41
C VAL A 517 12.45 -20.22 -15.99
N LEU A 518 12.03 -19.28 -15.12
CA LEU A 518 12.44 -19.26 -13.72
C LEU A 518 12.03 -20.53 -12.99
N HIS A 519 10.78 -20.99 -13.17
CA HIS A 519 10.31 -22.23 -12.56
C HIS A 519 11.15 -23.42 -13.04
N TYR A 520 11.41 -23.55 -14.33
CA TYR A 520 12.24 -24.63 -14.86
C TYR A 520 13.66 -24.61 -14.26
N ILE A 521 14.31 -23.45 -14.24
CA ILE A 521 15.68 -23.29 -13.72
C ILE A 521 15.72 -23.61 -12.22
N VAL A 522 14.79 -23.05 -11.45
CA VAL A 522 14.72 -23.25 -10.00
C VAL A 522 14.35 -24.68 -9.67
N TYR A 523 13.49 -25.35 -10.43
CA TYR A 523 13.10 -26.74 -10.17
C TYR A 523 14.25 -27.72 -10.42
N ASN A 524 14.98 -27.56 -11.52
CA ASN A 524 16.02 -28.50 -11.96
C ASN A 524 17.40 -28.24 -11.35
N CYS A 525 17.65 -27.06 -10.78
CA CYS A 525 18.94 -26.73 -10.18
C CYS A 525 19.18 -27.55 -8.90
N PRO A 526 20.34 -28.20 -8.68
CA PRO A 526 20.61 -28.88 -7.41
C PRO A 526 20.55 -27.94 -6.21
N LEU A 527 21.17 -26.75 -6.29
CA LEU A 527 21.29 -25.80 -5.17
C LEU A 527 20.80 -24.40 -5.54
N VAL A 528 19.75 -23.92 -4.89
CA VAL A 528 19.21 -22.57 -5.09
C VAL A 528 19.46 -21.75 -3.83
N ILE A 529 20.19 -20.64 -3.94
CA ILE A 529 20.52 -19.76 -2.83
C ILE A 529 19.82 -18.41 -3.03
N ILE A 530 18.95 -18.06 -2.10
CA ILE A 530 18.29 -16.75 -2.06
C ILE A 530 18.79 -15.96 -0.85
N ALA A 531 19.16 -14.70 -1.08
CA ALA A 531 19.83 -13.86 -0.10
C ALA A 531 19.09 -12.53 0.08
N ASP A 532 18.83 -12.14 1.34
CA ASP A 532 18.29 -10.81 1.65
C ASP A 532 18.62 -10.40 3.11
N ALA A 533 18.66 -9.10 3.38
CA ALA A 533 18.79 -8.58 4.75
C ALA A 533 17.50 -8.74 5.55
N HIS A 534 16.35 -8.69 4.87
CA HIS A 534 15.03 -8.75 5.48
C HIS A 534 14.19 -9.90 4.91
N LEU A 535 14.85 -11.04 4.60
CA LEU A 535 14.23 -12.21 3.99
C LEU A 535 12.93 -12.60 4.70
N ASP A 536 11.84 -12.75 3.94
CA ASP A 536 10.49 -12.97 4.46
C ASP A 536 9.87 -14.31 4.03
N ASP A 537 8.82 -14.72 4.74
CA ASP A 537 8.14 -16.00 4.50
C ASP A 537 7.52 -16.06 3.09
N VAL A 538 7.08 -14.92 2.53
CA VAL A 538 6.46 -14.85 1.19
C VAL A 538 7.48 -15.20 0.12
N THR A 539 8.70 -14.69 0.26
CA THR A 539 9.82 -14.93 -0.66
C THR A 539 10.25 -16.40 -0.59
N ILE A 540 10.41 -16.98 0.61
CA ILE A 540 10.72 -18.41 0.75
C ILE A 540 9.60 -19.27 0.15
N ASP A 541 8.33 -18.98 0.47
CA ASP A 541 7.18 -19.75 -0.01
C ASP A 541 7.06 -19.72 -1.54
N PHE A 542 7.40 -18.58 -2.17
CA PHE A 542 7.39 -18.44 -3.62
C PHE A 542 8.43 -19.34 -4.30
N PHE A 543 9.68 -19.32 -3.84
CA PHE A 543 10.73 -20.19 -4.40
C PHE A 543 10.50 -21.65 -4.03
N ARG A 544 10.00 -21.95 -2.82
CA ARG A 544 9.62 -23.29 -2.40
C ARG A 544 8.53 -23.89 -3.29
N ALA A 545 7.56 -23.09 -3.74
CA ALA A 545 6.51 -23.53 -4.66
C ALA A 545 7.06 -23.94 -6.05
N MET A 546 8.28 -23.52 -6.39
CA MET A 546 9.01 -23.92 -7.60
C MET A 546 9.96 -25.11 -7.38
N ARG A 547 10.09 -25.61 -6.15
CA ARG A 547 10.96 -26.74 -5.78
C ARG A 547 10.15 -28.04 -5.66
N PRO A 548 10.81 -29.21 -5.72
CA PRO A 548 10.15 -30.49 -5.43
C PRO A 548 9.44 -30.46 -4.06
N PRO A 549 8.18 -30.95 -3.94
CA PRO A 549 7.35 -30.73 -2.73
C PRO A 549 7.91 -31.27 -1.41
N ILE A 550 8.79 -32.27 -1.48
CA ILE A 550 9.41 -32.95 -0.33
C ILE A 550 10.53 -32.09 0.28
N GLU A 551 11.07 -31.16 -0.49
CA GLU A 551 12.22 -30.36 -0.09
C GLU A 551 11.83 -29.28 0.94
N GLN A 552 12.61 -29.19 2.01
CA GLN A 552 12.46 -28.15 3.02
C GLN A 552 13.56 -27.09 2.82
N PRO A 553 13.22 -25.79 2.92
CA PRO A 553 14.21 -24.73 2.85
C PRO A 553 15.20 -24.81 4.03
N TYR A 554 16.49 -24.62 3.76
CA TYR A 554 17.54 -24.51 4.77
C TYR A 554 17.87 -23.04 5.04
N ILE A 555 17.66 -22.56 6.26
CA ILE A 555 17.78 -21.15 6.63
C ILE A 555 19.08 -20.89 7.40
N ILE A 556 19.88 -19.95 6.89
CA ILE A 556 21.05 -19.41 7.60
C ILE A 556 20.74 -17.99 8.02
N GLU A 557 20.79 -17.71 9.31
CA GLU A 557 20.59 -16.38 9.88
C GLU A 557 21.88 -15.82 10.46
N ASN A 558 22.29 -14.65 9.97
CA ASN A 558 23.35 -13.87 10.58
C ASN A 558 22.77 -12.76 11.46
N GLN A 559 23.04 -12.82 12.76
CA GLN A 559 22.52 -11.89 13.76
C GLN A 559 23.41 -10.65 13.98
N TRP A 560 24.50 -10.52 13.24
CA TRP A 560 25.38 -9.36 13.36
C TRP A 560 24.67 -8.07 12.94
N GLN A 561 24.71 -7.06 13.81
CA GLN A 561 24.09 -5.76 13.61
C GLN A 561 25.14 -4.68 13.32
N ASN A 562 24.81 -3.79 12.38
CA ASN A 562 25.62 -2.62 12.04
C ASN A 562 24.93 -1.33 12.52
N GLY A 563 24.63 -1.27 13.82
CA GLY A 563 24.00 -0.11 14.49
C GLY A 563 25.03 0.68 15.26
N ASP A 564 24.97 2.03 15.18
CA ASP A 564 25.75 3.03 15.97
C ASP A 564 25.57 4.48 15.45
N ARG A 565 24.59 4.77 14.57
CA ARG A 565 24.41 6.12 13.99
C ARG A 565 23.41 6.94 14.81
N THR A 566 23.68 8.23 14.96
CA THR A 566 22.70 9.20 15.47
C THR A 566 21.81 9.69 14.32
N ILE A 567 20.49 9.56 14.51
CA ILE A 567 19.46 9.94 13.56
C ILE A 567 18.64 11.10 14.12
N TYR A 568 18.78 12.27 13.53
CA TYR A 568 17.96 13.45 13.80
C TYR A 568 16.63 13.34 13.05
N TRP A 569 15.54 13.14 13.78
CA TRP A 569 14.21 12.84 13.25
C TRP A 569 13.29 14.06 13.32
N TYR A 570 12.98 14.64 12.16
CA TYR A 570 12.19 15.87 12.05
C TYR A 570 10.69 15.57 12.13
N GLN A 571 9.98 16.26 13.04
CA GLN A 571 8.57 15.99 13.35
C GLN A 571 7.57 16.84 12.55
N GLY A 572 8.03 17.88 11.86
CA GLY A 572 7.18 18.78 11.07
C GLY A 572 6.27 18.08 10.06
N ASN A 573 5.18 18.77 9.69
CA ASN A 573 4.17 18.27 8.74
C ASN A 573 4.63 18.31 7.29
N ASN A 574 5.68 19.08 6.98
CA ASN A 574 6.32 19.14 5.67
C ASN A 574 7.86 19.09 5.82
N SER A 575 8.59 18.97 4.71
CA SER A 575 10.05 18.81 4.68
C SER A 575 10.84 20.11 4.82
N SER A 576 10.19 21.26 4.96
CA SER A 576 10.83 22.59 4.86
C SER A 576 11.97 22.79 5.84
N SER A 577 11.82 22.39 7.10
CA SER A 577 12.84 22.57 8.15
C SER A 577 14.06 21.68 7.91
N LEU A 578 13.86 20.49 7.34
CA LEU A 578 14.98 19.65 6.91
C LEU A 578 15.69 20.25 5.71
N VAL A 579 14.94 20.84 4.78
CA VAL A 579 15.49 21.56 3.61
C VAL A 579 16.29 22.79 4.04
N ALA A 580 15.80 23.58 5.00
CA ALA A 580 16.52 24.68 5.61
C ALA A 580 17.84 24.21 6.24
N LYS A 581 17.82 23.06 6.93
CA LYS A 581 19.05 22.44 7.46
C LYS A 581 20.03 22.02 6.36
N ILE A 582 19.55 21.50 5.23
CA ILE A 582 20.40 21.19 4.06
C ILE A 582 21.10 22.46 3.57
N PHE A 583 20.34 23.54 3.33
CA PHE A 583 20.91 24.82 2.88
C PHE A 583 21.92 25.38 3.88
N ALA A 584 21.60 25.39 5.17
CA ALA A 584 22.51 25.85 6.22
C ALA A 584 23.81 25.04 6.25
N SER A 585 23.73 23.71 6.11
CA SER A 585 24.91 22.82 6.11
C SER A 585 25.81 23.11 4.91
N VAL A 586 25.21 23.28 3.73
CA VAL A 586 25.92 23.65 2.49
C VAL A 586 26.56 25.04 2.61
N MET A 587 25.85 26.03 3.16
CA MET A 587 26.38 27.39 3.38
C MET A 587 27.52 27.43 4.39
N MET A 588 27.54 26.51 5.36
CA MET A 588 28.65 26.31 6.29
C MET A 588 29.85 25.57 5.66
N GLY A 589 29.78 25.22 4.37
CA GLY A 589 30.83 24.51 3.65
C GLY A 589 30.88 23.01 3.93
N GLN A 590 29.85 22.43 4.55
CA GLN A 590 29.76 20.98 4.76
C GLN A 590 29.42 20.27 3.46
N LYS A 591 30.01 19.10 3.25
CA LYS A 591 29.68 18.23 2.12
C LYS A 591 28.53 17.31 2.51
N VAL A 592 27.50 17.23 1.69
CA VAL A 592 26.26 16.51 2.08
C VAL A 592 25.78 15.56 1.00
N MET A 593 25.19 14.45 1.43
CA MET A 593 24.43 13.55 0.56
C MET A 593 22.95 13.67 0.90
N VAL A 594 22.09 13.81 -0.11
CA VAL A 594 20.63 13.88 0.07
C VAL A 594 19.99 12.76 -0.73
N VAL A 595 19.19 11.94 -0.07
CA VAL A 595 18.39 10.86 -0.67
C VAL A 595 16.90 11.15 -0.54
N SER A 596 16.12 10.77 -1.56
CA SER A 596 14.66 10.93 -1.55
C SER A 596 13.95 9.87 -2.39
N ASP A 597 12.74 9.49 -1.99
CA ASP A 597 11.83 8.65 -2.78
C ASP A 597 11.17 9.39 -3.95
N SER A 598 11.48 10.69 -4.12
CA SER A 598 10.88 11.58 -5.09
C SER A 598 11.92 12.21 -6.02
N LYS A 599 11.95 11.76 -7.28
CA LYS A 599 12.71 12.42 -8.36
C LYS A 599 12.40 13.91 -8.45
N ARG A 600 11.12 14.28 -8.36
CA ARG A 600 10.70 15.68 -8.48
C ARG A 600 11.27 16.52 -7.34
N PHE A 601 11.38 15.98 -6.12
CA PHE A 601 12.01 16.67 -5.01
C PHE A 601 13.51 16.90 -5.26
N ILE A 602 14.23 15.88 -5.74
CA ILE A 602 15.67 16.00 -6.07
C ILE A 602 15.92 17.11 -7.09
N LYS A 603 15.15 17.15 -8.19
CA LYS A 603 15.28 18.20 -9.22
C LYS A 603 15.00 19.59 -8.64
N LYS A 604 13.97 19.74 -7.80
CA LYS A 604 13.66 21.02 -7.14
C LYS A 604 14.82 21.47 -6.25
N LEU A 605 15.36 20.59 -5.42
CA LEU A 605 16.46 20.90 -4.52
C LEU A 605 17.73 21.27 -5.28
N GLU A 606 18.07 20.53 -6.34
CA GLU A 606 19.18 20.85 -7.24
C GLU A 606 19.03 22.26 -7.82
N LYS A 607 17.87 22.55 -8.41
CA LYS A 607 17.60 23.88 -9.00
C LYS A 607 17.68 24.98 -7.95
N SER A 608 17.15 24.77 -6.74
CA SER A 608 17.24 25.73 -5.64
C SER A 608 18.69 25.97 -5.19
N LEU A 609 19.50 24.92 -5.06
CA LEU A 609 20.92 25.03 -4.69
C LEU A 609 21.73 25.80 -5.75
N LEU A 610 21.47 25.54 -7.03
CA LEU A 610 22.14 26.25 -8.13
C LEU A 610 21.69 27.72 -8.22
N SER A 611 20.40 28.02 -8.00
CA SER A 611 19.92 29.42 -8.01
C SER A 611 20.49 30.26 -6.85
N LEU A 612 20.82 29.65 -5.72
CA LEU A 612 21.48 30.34 -4.61
C LEU A 612 22.94 30.71 -4.93
N GLN A 613 23.58 30.04 -5.88
CA GLN A 613 24.93 30.43 -6.34
C GLN A 613 24.88 31.69 -7.19
N THR A 614 23.93 31.78 -8.13
CA THR A 614 23.85 32.89 -9.09
C THR A 614 23.46 34.22 -8.45
N VAL A 615 22.59 34.22 -7.43
CA VAL A 615 22.16 35.45 -6.74
C VAL A 615 23.29 36.07 -5.89
N VAL A 616 24.23 35.25 -5.41
CA VAL A 616 25.36 35.72 -4.58
C VAL A 616 26.52 36.24 -5.45
N GLU A 617 26.60 35.85 -6.72
CA GLU A 617 27.59 36.37 -7.68
C GLU A 617 27.20 37.76 -8.23
N ASP A 618 25.90 38.04 -8.38
CA ASP A 618 25.42 39.32 -8.93
C ASP A 618 25.52 40.51 -7.94
N GLU A 619 25.49 40.29 -6.62
CA GLU A 619 25.66 41.37 -5.63
C GLU A 619 27.12 41.86 -5.46
N GLU A 620 28.12 41.18 -6.05
CA GLU A 620 29.52 41.62 -6.03
C GLU A 620 29.93 42.43 -7.28
N ASN A 621 28.99 42.73 -8.20
CA ASN A 621 29.27 43.49 -9.42
C ASN A 621 28.49 44.81 -9.47
N PRO A 622 29.05 45.95 -9.02
CA PRO A 622 28.34 47.23 -9.02
C PRO A 622 28.42 47.87 -10.41
N ARG A 623 27.64 47.35 -11.37
CA ARG A 623 27.29 48.07 -12.60
C ARG A 623 25.90 47.64 -13.04
N THR A 624 24.88 48.36 -12.60
CA THR A 624 23.86 49.01 -13.45
C THR A 624 22.97 49.85 -12.54
N GLU A 625 23.32 51.13 -12.36
CA GLU A 625 22.33 52.15 -12.02
C GLU A 625 21.49 52.47 -13.27
N GLN A 626 20.25 52.93 -13.04
CA GLN A 626 19.20 53.34 -13.99
C GLN A 626 18.31 52.15 -14.38
N ILE A 627 17.04 52.04 -13.94
CA ILE A 627 15.94 52.98 -14.17
C ILE A 627 14.85 52.70 -13.11
N LEU A 628 14.49 53.73 -12.31
CA LEU A 628 13.13 54.11 -11.86
C LEU A 628 13.23 55.03 -10.63
N ARG A 629 13.38 56.33 -10.88
CA ARG A 629 12.92 57.39 -9.97
C ARG A 629 11.41 57.57 -10.23
N THR A 630 10.58 57.73 -9.20
CA THR A 630 10.14 59.02 -8.62
C THR A 630 8.95 58.73 -7.67
N PRO A 631 8.40 59.70 -6.92
CA PRO A 631 9.02 60.64 -5.97
C PRO A 631 8.28 60.63 -4.60
N HIS A 632 8.90 61.14 -3.53
CA HIS A 632 8.33 62.08 -2.55
C HIS A 632 9.18 62.13 -1.26
N SER A 633 9.36 63.34 -0.77
CA SER A 633 10.11 63.82 0.40
C SER A 633 9.20 64.82 1.16
N PRO A 634 9.54 65.40 2.36
CA PRO A 634 10.56 65.02 3.36
C PRO A 634 10.25 65.34 4.88
N LEU A 635 11.11 64.83 5.79
CA LEU A 635 11.70 65.44 7.04
C LEU A 635 10.84 65.68 8.33
N PRO A 636 11.45 65.81 9.56
CA PRO A 636 12.84 66.19 9.89
C PRO A 636 13.65 65.38 10.96
N THR A 637 14.96 65.70 10.95
CA THR A 637 16.20 65.34 11.71
C THR A 637 16.26 65.94 13.16
N PRO A 638 17.38 66.01 13.96
CA PRO A 638 18.82 65.71 13.76
C PRO A 638 19.66 65.15 14.97
N HIS A 639 20.94 64.84 14.70
CA HIS A 639 22.20 65.05 15.48
C HIS A 639 23.15 63.83 15.38
N SER A 640 24.23 63.86 14.58
CA SER A 640 25.50 64.58 14.71
C SER A 640 26.40 64.06 15.85
N LEU A 641 27.45 63.29 15.53
CA LEU A 641 28.84 63.79 15.49
C LEU A 641 29.84 62.64 15.27
N LEU A 642 30.63 62.79 14.20
CA LEU A 642 31.90 62.12 13.96
C LEU A 642 32.96 62.68 14.92
N THR A 643 33.88 61.82 15.37
CA THR A 643 35.30 62.18 15.42
C THR A 643 36.16 60.96 15.08
N GLN A 644 36.87 61.09 13.96
CA GLN A 644 37.96 60.23 13.54
C GLN A 644 39.21 60.56 14.36
N THR A 645 39.94 59.54 14.82
CA THR A 645 41.39 59.64 15.01
C THR A 645 42.08 58.38 14.50
N LYS A 646 43.08 58.62 13.66
CA LYS A 646 43.96 57.68 12.98
C LYS A 646 44.80 56.86 13.97
N ALA A 647 44.97 55.57 13.70
CA ALA A 647 46.17 54.82 14.11
C ALA A 647 46.41 53.63 13.16
N THR A 648 47.52 53.76 12.45
CA THR A 648 48.38 52.78 11.77
C THR A 648 48.34 51.34 12.31
N THR A 649 48.13 50.33 11.45
CA THR A 649 49.13 49.33 11.01
C THR A 649 48.53 48.01 10.50
N ASN A 650 49.19 47.51 9.45
CA ASN A 650 49.35 46.12 9.04
C ASN A 650 48.19 45.38 8.33
N ARG A 651 48.31 45.43 7.00
CA ARG A 651 47.92 44.36 6.08
C ARG A 651 48.47 43.01 6.55
N THR A 652 47.58 42.06 6.74
CA THR A 652 47.80 40.68 6.28
C THR A 652 46.56 40.28 5.49
N GLN A 653 46.80 39.94 4.22
CA GLN A 653 45.81 39.56 3.23
C GLN A 653 45.17 38.22 3.64
N HIS A 654 43.85 38.21 3.85
CA HIS A 654 43.03 37.01 3.66
C HIS A 654 42.03 37.30 2.56
N SER A 655 42.42 36.99 1.33
CA SER A 655 41.51 36.87 0.18
C SER A 655 40.76 35.53 0.29
N SER A 656 39.57 35.55 0.90
CA SER A 656 38.65 34.41 0.86
C SER A 656 38.01 34.31 -0.54
N ARG A 657 38.70 33.64 -1.46
CA ARG A 657 38.12 33.19 -2.74
C ARG A 657 36.96 32.24 -2.43
N ARG A 658 35.71 32.65 -2.67
CA ARG A 658 34.52 31.82 -2.47
C ARG A 658 34.54 30.65 -3.47
N ARG A 659 34.30 29.42 -2.99
CA ARG A 659 34.31 28.19 -3.82
C ARG A 659 32.97 28.06 -4.55
N ASN A 660 32.99 27.84 -5.87
CA ASN A 660 31.83 27.38 -6.62
C ASN A 660 31.39 26.01 -6.08
N LEU A 661 30.11 25.87 -5.71
CA LEU A 661 29.58 24.66 -5.09
C LEU A 661 29.31 23.60 -6.17
N ARG A 662 29.91 22.42 -6.02
CA ARG A 662 29.84 21.32 -7.00
C ARG A 662 28.72 20.36 -6.64
N VAL A 663 27.58 20.50 -7.30
CA VAL A 663 26.38 19.67 -7.10
C VAL A 663 26.33 18.59 -8.18
N TRP A 664 26.08 17.34 -7.77
CA TRP A 664 25.87 16.21 -8.67
C TRP A 664 24.56 15.50 -8.33
N SER A 665 23.72 15.24 -9.33
CA SER A 665 22.40 14.63 -9.13
C SER A 665 22.26 13.33 -9.92
N ILE A 666 21.69 12.31 -9.28
CA ILE A 666 21.40 11.00 -9.89
C ILE A 666 19.95 10.64 -9.65
N HIS A 667 19.19 10.58 -10.74
CA HIS A 667 17.77 10.24 -10.73
C HIS A 667 17.36 9.57 -12.04
N SER A 668 16.13 9.07 -12.14
CA SER A 668 15.73 8.20 -13.27
C SER A 668 15.84 8.85 -14.65
N ASP A 669 15.83 10.18 -14.74
CA ASP A 669 15.93 10.87 -16.03
C ASP A 669 17.38 10.95 -16.55
N ASN A 670 18.39 10.78 -15.69
CA ASN A 670 19.80 10.97 -16.05
C ASN A 670 20.69 9.78 -15.67
N SER A 671 20.18 8.79 -14.92
CA SER A 671 21.00 7.66 -14.43
C SER A 671 21.55 6.75 -15.54
N GLY A 672 21.00 6.82 -16.75
CA GLY A 672 21.51 6.12 -17.93
C GLY A 672 22.49 6.92 -18.78
N SER A 673 22.80 8.17 -18.43
CA SER A 673 23.75 9.00 -19.17
C SER A 673 25.18 8.45 -19.05
N ASP A 674 26.01 8.66 -20.07
CA ASP A 674 27.39 8.17 -20.07
C ASP A 674 28.18 8.71 -18.87
N GLU A 675 27.94 9.97 -18.49
CA GLU A 675 28.58 10.62 -17.33
C GLU A 675 28.14 9.97 -16.02
N ASN A 676 26.85 9.69 -15.84
CA ASN A 676 26.34 9.07 -14.62
C ASN A 676 26.69 7.59 -14.53
N VAL A 677 26.71 6.87 -15.66
CA VAL A 677 27.18 5.48 -15.71
C VAL A 677 28.66 5.43 -15.33
N ALA A 678 29.49 6.34 -15.85
CA ALA A 678 30.89 6.46 -15.48
C ALA A 678 31.07 6.85 -14.00
N PHE A 679 30.30 7.85 -13.52
CA PHE A 679 30.31 8.30 -12.14
C PHE A 679 29.93 7.16 -11.18
N ILE A 680 28.90 6.38 -11.50
CA ILE A 680 28.45 5.24 -10.70
C ILE A 680 29.51 4.12 -10.68
N LYS A 681 30.14 3.85 -11.83
CA LYS A 681 31.16 2.81 -11.97
C LYS A 681 32.39 3.09 -11.09
N ASP A 682 32.77 4.35 -10.94
CA ASP A 682 33.92 4.78 -10.11
C ASP A 682 33.47 5.69 -8.96
N ILE A 683 32.31 5.40 -8.34
CA ILE A 683 31.70 6.33 -7.37
C ILE A 683 32.62 6.68 -6.22
N THR A 684 33.45 5.74 -5.76
CA THR A 684 34.35 5.90 -4.63
C THR A 684 35.36 7.02 -4.86
N ASN A 685 35.83 7.18 -6.10
CA ASN A 685 36.72 8.28 -6.46
C ASN A 685 35.95 9.50 -6.97
N ALA A 686 34.88 9.29 -7.74
CA ALA A 686 34.11 10.38 -8.34
C ALA A 686 33.49 11.31 -7.28
N VAL A 687 33.02 10.77 -6.14
CA VAL A 687 32.45 11.59 -5.06
C VAL A 687 33.44 12.59 -4.50
N LYS A 688 34.77 12.33 -4.53
CA LYS A 688 35.79 13.22 -3.96
C LYS A 688 35.78 14.62 -4.59
N ASN A 689 35.25 14.74 -5.81
CA ASN A 689 35.20 15.96 -6.59
C ASN A 689 33.89 16.75 -6.46
N ILE A 690 32.95 16.34 -5.60
CA ILE A 690 31.66 17.01 -5.44
C ILE A 690 31.44 17.44 -4.00
N ASP A 691 30.61 18.46 -3.79
CA ASP A 691 30.26 18.97 -2.46
C ASP A 691 28.86 18.48 -2.04
N VAL A 692 27.96 18.29 -3.01
CA VAL A 692 26.59 17.82 -2.78
C VAL A 692 26.25 16.67 -3.73
N LEU A 693 25.84 15.53 -3.18
CA LEU A 693 25.28 14.42 -3.96
C LEU A 693 23.77 14.33 -3.71
N LEU A 694 22.97 14.47 -4.76
CA LEU A 694 21.51 14.35 -4.70
C LEU A 694 21.07 13.06 -5.40
N ALA A 695 20.33 12.21 -4.70
CA ALA A 695 20.02 10.87 -5.18
C ALA A 695 18.54 10.51 -5.00
N SER A 696 17.91 10.04 -6.08
CA SER A 696 16.60 9.37 -6.02
C SER A 696 16.78 7.84 -5.98
N PRO A 697 15.70 7.03 -6.06
CA PRO A 697 15.80 5.56 -6.02
C PRO A 697 16.69 4.94 -7.11
N SER A 698 17.09 5.71 -8.13
CA SER A 698 18.00 5.30 -9.20
C SER A 698 19.42 5.02 -8.72
N LEU A 699 19.92 5.74 -7.70
CA LEU A 699 21.20 5.42 -7.05
C LEU A 699 21.02 4.40 -5.91
N GLY A 700 19.78 4.16 -5.48
CA GLY A 700 19.45 3.36 -4.30
C GLY A 700 19.83 1.88 -4.39
N THR A 701 20.22 1.37 -5.57
CA THR A 701 20.52 -0.06 -5.77
C THR A 701 21.89 -0.31 -6.35
N GLY A 702 22.69 -1.08 -5.62
CA GLY A 702 23.88 -1.77 -6.15
C GLY A 702 25.17 -1.00 -6.21
N VAL A 703 25.27 0.08 -5.44
CA VAL A 703 26.49 0.86 -5.30
C VAL A 703 26.62 1.29 -3.84
N ASP A 704 27.79 1.05 -3.25
CA ASP A 704 28.14 1.52 -1.90
C ASP A 704 29.21 2.59 -2.00
N ILE A 705 29.18 3.57 -1.09
CA ILE A 705 30.22 4.60 -0.93
C ILE A 705 30.95 4.29 0.39
N PRO A 706 32.07 3.55 0.35
CA PRO A 706 32.74 3.06 1.55
C PRO A 706 33.65 4.10 2.22
N GLU A 707 34.22 5.02 1.44
CA GLU A 707 35.21 6.01 1.91
C GLU A 707 34.52 7.28 2.45
N TYR A 708 35.17 7.93 3.43
CA TYR A 708 34.70 9.19 4.00
C TYR A 708 34.82 10.34 3.00
N HIS A 709 33.73 11.08 2.82
CA HIS A 709 33.69 12.31 2.01
C HIS A 709 32.58 13.27 2.42
N PHE A 710 31.36 12.79 2.67
CA PHE A 710 30.22 13.59 3.13
C PHE A 710 30.19 13.67 4.66
N ASP A 711 29.91 14.86 5.19
CA ASP A 711 29.84 15.16 6.62
C ASP A 711 28.47 14.83 7.23
N ALA A 712 27.42 14.75 6.40
CA ALA A 712 26.06 14.38 6.81
C ALA A 712 25.26 13.77 5.65
N VAL A 713 24.27 12.93 6.00
CA VAL A 713 23.30 12.38 5.03
C VAL A 713 21.89 12.81 5.41
N PHE A 714 21.12 13.24 4.42
CA PHE A 714 19.76 13.71 4.56
C PHE A 714 18.79 12.77 3.84
N GLY A 715 17.71 12.36 4.50
CA GLY A 715 16.63 11.54 3.93
C GLY A 715 15.31 12.29 3.92
N VAL A 716 14.77 12.54 2.73
CA VAL A 716 13.48 13.23 2.54
C VAL A 716 12.50 12.29 1.85
N PHE A 717 11.56 11.71 2.59
CA PHE A 717 10.65 10.68 2.08
C PHE A 717 9.18 11.13 2.10
N HIS A 718 8.52 11.13 0.94
CA HIS A 718 7.14 11.61 0.77
C HIS A 718 6.10 10.49 0.83
N GLY A 719 6.51 9.22 0.89
CA GLY A 719 5.60 8.08 0.83
C GLY A 719 4.99 7.91 -0.55
N VAL A 720 5.75 8.22 -1.61
CA VAL A 720 5.23 8.22 -2.98
C VAL A 720 5.46 6.91 -3.72
N SER A 721 6.57 6.22 -3.46
CA SER A 721 6.98 5.07 -4.28
C SER A 721 7.68 3.95 -3.52
N GLN A 722 8.19 4.22 -2.32
CA GLN A 722 9.10 3.31 -1.62
C GLN A 722 8.60 2.88 -0.23
N THR A 723 8.96 1.65 0.13
CA THR A 723 8.76 1.09 1.47
C THR A 723 9.85 1.56 2.44
N ALA A 724 9.63 1.31 3.74
CA ALA A 724 10.62 1.61 4.78
C ALA A 724 11.97 0.92 4.53
N THR A 725 11.99 -0.33 4.03
CA THR A 725 13.23 -1.05 3.73
C THR A 725 14.00 -0.40 2.58
N GLU A 726 13.31 0.02 1.52
CA GLU A 726 13.90 0.72 0.37
C GLU A 726 14.44 2.11 0.76
N CYS A 727 13.76 2.83 1.66
CA CYS A 727 14.23 4.11 2.22
C CYS A 727 15.48 3.93 3.10
N ALA A 728 15.48 2.93 3.98
CA ALA A 728 16.63 2.64 4.83
C ALA A 728 17.85 2.22 3.99
N GLN A 729 17.68 1.42 2.94
CA GLN A 729 18.79 1.05 2.06
C GLN A 729 19.46 2.27 1.41
N GLN A 730 18.69 3.28 0.99
CA GLN A 730 19.25 4.51 0.44
C GLN A 730 20.12 5.27 1.45
N LEU A 731 19.63 5.39 2.69
CA LEU A 731 20.38 6.02 3.78
C LEU A 731 21.69 5.26 4.09
N TRP A 732 21.71 3.94 3.89
CA TRP A 732 22.86 3.06 4.19
C TRP A 732 23.85 2.86 3.04
N ARG A 733 23.64 3.50 1.88
CA ARG A 733 24.63 3.44 0.78
C ARG A 733 25.94 4.15 1.13
N TYR A 734 25.87 5.23 1.89
CA TYR A 734 27.05 5.85 2.48
C TYR A 734 27.43 5.11 3.77
N ARG A 735 28.57 4.42 3.76
CA ARG A 735 29.03 3.52 4.84
C ARG A 735 29.69 4.23 6.03
N PRO A 736 30.44 5.34 5.86
CA PRO A 736 30.97 6.09 6.99
C PRO A 736 29.88 6.49 7.99
N LYS A 737 30.22 6.43 9.29
CA LYS A 737 29.30 6.77 10.38
C LYS A 737 29.26 8.29 10.53
N VAL A 738 28.25 8.92 9.94
CA VAL A 738 27.97 10.36 10.04
C VAL A 738 26.53 10.61 10.50
N PRO A 739 26.20 11.80 11.02
CA PRO A 739 24.82 12.19 11.34
C PRO A 739 23.85 11.96 10.18
N LEU A 740 22.73 11.30 10.48
CA LEU A 740 21.61 11.17 9.54
C LEU A 740 20.51 12.15 9.94
N HIS A 741 20.01 12.95 9.01
CA HIS A 741 18.86 13.84 9.22
C HIS A 741 17.69 13.35 8.37
N VAL A 742 16.58 12.96 9.01
CA VAL A 742 15.49 12.26 8.32
C VAL A 742 14.15 12.95 8.57
N TRP A 743 13.40 13.16 7.49
CA TRP A 743 12.00 13.55 7.51
C TRP A 743 11.19 12.59 6.63
N VAL A 744 9.99 12.25 7.12
CA VAL A 744 9.03 11.43 6.39
C VAL A 744 7.66 12.08 6.47
N ALA A 745 6.96 12.15 5.34
CA ALA A 745 5.61 12.67 5.28
C ALA A 745 4.68 11.95 6.28
N PRO A 746 3.80 12.68 6.99
CA PRO A 746 2.85 12.07 7.93
C PRO A 746 1.90 11.08 7.26
N LYS A 747 1.53 11.32 6.00
CA LYS A 747 0.57 10.53 5.22
C LYS A 747 0.99 10.50 3.75
N PRO A 748 0.67 9.42 3.01
CA PRO A 748 0.89 9.37 1.57
C PRO A 748 0.04 10.42 0.83
N PRO A 749 0.53 11.03 -0.26
CA PRO A 749 -0.17 12.12 -0.95
C PRO A 749 -1.42 11.66 -1.74
N PHE A 750 -1.62 10.35 -1.92
CA PHE A 750 -2.75 9.75 -2.62
C PHE A 750 -3.77 9.07 -1.70
N GLY A 751 -3.64 9.25 -0.37
CA GLY A 751 -4.48 8.58 0.62
C GLY A 751 -4.08 7.12 0.87
N TYR A 752 -4.91 6.40 1.63
CA TYR A 752 -4.60 5.03 2.05
C TYR A 752 -4.92 4.00 0.96
N LEU A 753 -3.94 3.13 0.71
CA LEU A 753 -4.07 1.96 -0.16
C LEU A 753 -4.61 0.76 0.65
N ASP A 754 -5.25 -0.19 -0.02
CA ASP A 754 -5.83 -1.36 0.67
C ASP A 754 -4.72 -2.29 1.18
N THR A 755 -4.90 -2.84 2.38
CA THR A 755 -3.84 -3.63 3.05
C THR A 755 -4.20 -5.10 3.21
N ASN A 756 -5.42 -5.52 2.88
CA ASN A 756 -5.82 -6.92 2.97
C ASN A 756 -5.52 -7.69 1.66
N PRO A 757 -4.63 -8.71 1.67
CA PRO A 757 -4.27 -9.44 0.46
C PRO A 757 -5.44 -10.24 -0.14
N THR A 758 -6.33 -10.77 0.70
CA THR A 758 -7.54 -11.51 0.27
C THR A 758 -8.49 -10.59 -0.49
N LYS A 759 -8.73 -9.37 0.03
CA LYS A 759 -9.59 -8.37 -0.63
C LYS A 759 -8.98 -7.83 -1.92
N ILE A 760 -7.66 -7.67 -1.97
CA ILE A 760 -6.95 -7.33 -3.21
C ILE A 760 -7.19 -8.42 -4.26
N LYS A 761 -7.04 -9.70 -3.89
CA LYS A 761 -7.28 -10.85 -4.78
C LYS A 761 -8.73 -10.92 -5.26
N GLU A 762 -9.69 -10.89 -4.33
CA GLU A 762 -11.12 -10.93 -4.63
C GLU A 762 -11.53 -9.84 -5.62
N ARG A 763 -11.06 -8.60 -5.40
CA ARG A 763 -11.37 -7.48 -6.29
C ARG A 763 -10.79 -7.65 -7.69
N LEU A 764 -9.54 -8.13 -7.80
CA LEU A 764 -8.93 -8.42 -9.09
C LEU A 764 -9.78 -9.44 -9.84
N LEU A 765 -10.13 -10.55 -9.20
CA LEU A 765 -10.95 -11.61 -9.79
C LEU A 765 -12.36 -11.13 -10.19
N GLN A 766 -13.06 -10.40 -9.31
CA GLN A 766 -14.38 -9.83 -9.60
C GLN A 766 -14.36 -8.89 -10.81
N THR A 767 -13.35 -8.01 -10.89
CA THR A 767 -13.20 -7.09 -12.04
C THR A 767 -12.98 -7.87 -13.34
N ASN A 768 -12.21 -8.97 -13.26
CA ASN A 768 -11.93 -9.83 -14.40
C ASN A 768 -13.16 -10.61 -14.86
N GLU A 769 -13.98 -11.11 -13.93
CA GLU A 769 -15.26 -11.77 -14.20
C GLU A 769 -16.25 -10.84 -14.91
N ILE A 770 -16.37 -9.59 -14.44
CA ILE A 770 -17.22 -8.57 -15.07
C ILE A 770 -16.80 -8.36 -16.52
N THR A 771 -15.50 -8.14 -16.75
CA THR A 771 -14.98 -7.95 -18.11
C THR A 771 -15.19 -9.20 -18.98
N ALA A 772 -14.97 -10.42 -18.45
CA ALA A 772 -15.17 -11.66 -19.20
C ALA A 772 -16.62 -11.85 -19.65
N PHE A 773 -17.57 -11.55 -18.76
CA PHE A 773 -18.99 -11.54 -19.07
C PHE A 773 -19.33 -10.55 -20.19
N LEU A 774 -18.80 -9.32 -20.14
CA LEU A 774 -19.02 -8.31 -21.19
C LEU A 774 -18.44 -8.72 -22.54
N LEU A 775 -17.36 -9.49 -22.54
CA LEU A 775 -16.73 -10.02 -23.74
C LEU A 775 -17.41 -11.28 -24.30
N ARG A 776 -18.43 -11.82 -23.62
CA ARG A 776 -19.13 -13.08 -23.93
C ARG A 776 -18.20 -14.29 -24.02
N ILE A 777 -17.14 -14.29 -23.21
CA ILE A 777 -16.24 -15.44 -23.09
C ILE A 777 -16.92 -16.47 -22.19
N ASP A 778 -16.93 -17.75 -22.61
CA ASP A 778 -17.61 -18.84 -21.90
C ASP A 778 -17.08 -19.00 -20.47
N ARG A 779 -18.00 -19.12 -19.50
CA ARG A 779 -17.71 -19.31 -18.08
C ARG A 779 -17.25 -20.75 -17.76
N GLN A 780 -17.62 -21.75 -18.56
CA GLN A 780 -17.38 -23.18 -18.30
C GLN A 780 -16.17 -23.76 -19.03
N THR A 781 -15.90 -23.39 -20.29
CA THR A 781 -14.58 -23.68 -20.91
C THR A 781 -13.47 -22.76 -20.39
N GLY A 782 -13.83 -21.73 -19.59
CA GLY A 782 -12.99 -20.76 -18.89
C GLY A 782 -11.93 -21.29 -17.93
N GLN A 783 -10.98 -22.10 -18.40
CA GLN A 783 -9.70 -22.23 -17.71
C GLN A 783 -8.89 -20.94 -17.87
N ARG A 784 -8.73 -20.24 -16.74
CA ARG A 784 -7.44 -19.86 -16.15
C ARG A 784 -7.71 -19.24 -14.78
N GLY A 785 -7.56 -20.04 -13.73
CA GLY A 785 -6.84 -19.53 -12.55
C GLY A 785 -5.48 -19.03 -13.04
N ALA A 786 -4.78 -18.19 -12.28
CA ALA A 786 -3.40 -17.91 -12.68
C ALA A 786 -2.74 -19.29 -12.86
N GLU A 787 -2.15 -19.58 -14.02
CA GLU A 787 -1.50 -20.87 -14.33
C GLU A 787 -0.50 -21.26 -13.21
N LYS A 788 -0.16 -20.27 -12.39
CA LYS A 788 0.50 -20.33 -11.10
C LYS A 788 -0.31 -19.55 -10.03
N ASP A 789 -1.33 -20.16 -9.42
CA ASP A 789 -2.14 -19.52 -8.35
C ASP A 789 -1.30 -18.99 -7.19
N TRP A 790 -0.19 -19.68 -6.88
CA TRP A 790 0.80 -19.25 -5.89
C TRP A 790 1.50 -17.93 -6.27
N ALA A 791 1.66 -17.61 -7.57
CA ALA A 791 2.23 -16.35 -8.03
C ALA A 791 1.26 -15.18 -7.86
N LEU A 792 -0.04 -15.42 -8.10
CA LEU A 792 -1.09 -14.43 -7.82
C LEU A 792 -1.22 -14.19 -6.30
N ASP A 793 -1.15 -15.23 -5.48
CA ASP A 793 -1.15 -15.09 -4.02
C ASP A 793 0.07 -14.32 -3.53
N ALA A 794 1.27 -14.61 -4.07
CA ALA A 794 2.47 -13.85 -3.76
C ALA A 794 2.34 -12.38 -4.18
N TYR A 795 1.79 -12.10 -5.37
CA TYR A 795 1.51 -10.75 -5.84
C TYR A 795 0.64 -9.99 -4.84
N CYS A 796 -0.50 -10.57 -4.42
CA CYS A 796 -1.43 -9.92 -3.50
C CYS A 796 -0.81 -9.68 -2.12
N LYS A 797 -0.02 -10.65 -1.60
CA LYS A 797 0.71 -10.50 -0.33
C LYS A 797 1.77 -9.40 -0.38
N ILE A 798 2.55 -9.33 -1.48
CA ILE A 798 3.57 -8.30 -1.65
C ILE A 798 2.92 -6.91 -1.80
N GLN A 799 1.85 -6.79 -2.60
CA GLN A 799 1.10 -5.54 -2.71
C GLN A 799 0.57 -5.07 -1.36
N SER A 800 -0.07 -5.98 -0.60
CA SER A 800 -0.55 -5.72 0.76
C SER A 800 0.57 -5.22 1.69
N ALA A 801 1.71 -5.92 1.75
CA ALA A 801 2.83 -5.53 2.59
C ALA A 801 3.44 -4.17 2.17
N ARG A 802 3.56 -3.91 0.86
CA ARG A 802 4.01 -2.62 0.34
C ARG A 802 3.04 -1.50 0.70
N HIS A 803 1.74 -1.70 0.48
CA HIS A 803 0.71 -0.74 0.85
C HIS A 803 0.73 -0.44 2.35
N GLN A 804 0.88 -1.45 3.19
CA GLN A 804 0.99 -1.28 4.64
C GLN A 804 2.19 -0.41 5.03
N SER A 805 3.37 -0.67 4.43
CA SER A 805 4.57 0.13 4.67
C SER A 805 4.42 1.56 4.17
N ILE A 806 3.87 1.77 2.97
CA ILE A 806 3.66 3.11 2.39
C ILE A 806 2.63 3.93 3.18
N ASN A 807 1.50 3.31 3.55
CA ASN A 807 0.46 3.93 4.36
C ASN A 807 0.98 4.41 5.72
N ASN A 808 2.00 3.74 6.27
CA ASN A 808 2.56 4.00 7.60
C ASN A 808 4.06 4.37 7.56
N LEU A 809 4.57 4.88 6.42
CA LEU A 809 6.00 4.95 6.15
C LEU A 809 6.79 5.66 7.25
N ARG A 810 6.23 6.73 7.82
CA ARG A 810 6.87 7.49 8.90
C ARG A 810 7.13 6.65 10.14
N ALA A 811 6.14 5.92 10.62
CA ALA A 811 6.30 5.06 11.79
C ALA A 811 7.15 3.83 11.46
N ASP A 812 6.90 3.23 10.29
CA ASP A 812 7.53 1.99 9.85
C ASP A 812 9.05 2.18 9.62
N LEU A 813 9.46 3.27 8.96
CA LEU A 813 10.88 3.60 8.79
C LEU A 813 11.54 3.92 10.14
N ARG A 814 10.88 4.67 11.02
CA ARG A 814 11.43 5.00 12.35
C ARG A 814 11.69 3.72 13.16
N GLU A 815 10.75 2.78 13.15
CA GLU A 815 10.88 1.51 13.86
C GLU A 815 12.01 0.66 13.26
N LEU A 816 12.11 0.57 11.93
CA LEU A 816 13.22 -0.12 11.26
C LEU A 816 14.57 0.45 11.68
N LEU A 817 14.73 1.76 11.60
CA LEU A 817 15.99 2.42 11.92
C LEU A 817 16.38 2.18 13.39
N LYS A 818 15.41 2.12 14.30
CA LYS A 818 15.65 1.73 15.69
C LYS A 818 16.07 0.26 15.83
N GLN A 819 15.40 -0.66 15.11
CA GLN A 819 15.74 -2.09 15.11
C GLN A 819 17.13 -2.36 14.52
N MET A 820 17.61 -1.51 13.61
CA MET A 820 18.98 -1.55 13.09
C MET A 820 20.03 -1.06 14.10
N GLY A 821 19.66 -0.79 15.36
CA GLY A 821 20.58 -0.40 16.43
C GLY A 821 20.99 1.07 16.43
N ASN A 822 20.17 1.98 15.88
CA ASN A 822 20.49 3.41 15.82
C ASN A 822 19.82 4.22 16.95
N GLU A 823 20.45 5.33 17.31
CA GLU A 823 19.89 6.32 18.24
C GLU A 823 19.02 7.33 17.49
N ILE A 824 17.77 7.55 17.94
CA ILE A 824 16.85 8.49 17.30
C ILE A 824 16.63 9.71 18.19
N VAL A 825 17.12 10.87 17.74
CA VAL A 825 16.98 12.17 18.39
C VAL A 825 15.85 12.95 17.72
N PRO A 826 14.74 13.27 18.44
CA PRO A 826 13.67 14.07 17.86
C PRO A 826 14.12 15.53 17.63
N VAL A 827 13.76 16.09 16.48
CA VAL A 827 13.91 17.51 16.12
C VAL A 827 12.52 18.10 15.94
N GLY A 828 12.33 19.36 16.34
CA GLY A 828 11.04 20.05 16.46
C GLY A 828 10.09 19.96 15.25
N ASP A 829 8.87 20.46 15.43
CA ASP A 829 7.76 20.37 14.48
C ASP A 829 7.47 21.68 13.72
N GLU A 830 8.27 22.73 13.97
CA GLU A 830 8.20 24.00 13.25
C GLU A 830 8.45 23.81 11.75
N ASN A 831 7.78 24.60 10.91
CA ASN A 831 7.98 24.64 9.46
C ASN A 831 8.77 25.90 9.07
N ASP A 832 9.55 25.82 8.00
CA ASP A 832 10.33 26.92 7.43
C ASP A 832 9.65 27.46 6.16
N THR A 833 8.93 28.59 6.28
CA THR A 833 8.20 29.21 5.16
C THR A 833 9.12 29.61 4.00
N PRO A 834 10.28 30.27 4.22
CA PRO A 834 11.20 30.62 3.13
C PRO A 834 11.69 29.41 2.32
N ALA A 835 12.08 28.32 2.99
CA ALA A 835 12.51 27.10 2.30
C ALA A 835 11.39 26.47 1.47
N TRP A 836 10.15 26.53 1.96
CA TRP A 836 8.97 26.05 1.23
C TRP A 836 8.70 26.88 -0.04
N GLU A 837 8.75 28.21 0.06
CA GLU A 837 8.57 29.11 -1.08
C GLU A 837 9.65 28.92 -2.14
N LEU A 838 10.91 28.74 -1.73
CA LEU A 838 12.02 28.48 -2.64
C LEU A 838 11.83 27.19 -3.45
N LEU A 839 11.37 26.11 -2.81
CA LEU A 839 11.07 24.83 -3.50
C LEU A 839 9.88 24.95 -4.46
N LYS A 840 8.91 25.81 -4.16
CA LYS A 840 7.77 26.08 -5.04
C LYS A 840 8.22 26.82 -6.30
N THR A 841 8.99 27.88 -6.13
CA THR A 841 9.57 28.66 -7.24
C THR A 841 10.45 27.80 -8.15
N ALA A 842 11.29 26.94 -7.56
CA ALA A 842 12.10 25.99 -8.34
C ALA A 842 11.25 24.98 -9.13
N ALA A 843 10.12 24.54 -8.58
CA ALA A 843 9.19 23.65 -9.28
C ALA A 843 8.57 24.33 -10.52
N ASP A 844 8.08 25.55 -10.35
CA ASP A 844 7.44 26.31 -11.43
C ASP A 844 8.44 26.62 -12.55
N ALA A 845 9.70 26.94 -12.20
CA ALA A 845 10.78 27.15 -13.16
C ALA A 845 11.14 25.86 -13.93
N LEU A 846 11.20 24.70 -13.27
CA LEU A 846 11.48 23.42 -13.91
C LEU A 846 10.38 22.99 -14.87
N ASP A 847 9.12 23.10 -14.44
CA ASP A 847 7.96 22.75 -15.27
C ASP A 847 7.94 23.67 -16.51
N SER A 848 8.17 24.98 -16.33
CA SER A 848 8.28 25.92 -17.45
C SER A 848 9.41 25.57 -18.42
N ALA A 849 10.62 25.28 -17.92
CA ALA A 849 11.75 24.92 -18.77
C ALA A 849 11.50 23.63 -19.57
N HIS A 850 10.91 22.60 -18.94
CA HIS A 850 10.52 21.35 -19.59
C HIS A 850 9.52 21.60 -20.74
N HIS A 851 8.44 22.34 -20.48
CA HIS A 851 7.43 22.63 -21.50
C HIS A 851 8.03 23.35 -22.71
N HIS A 852 8.93 24.32 -22.49
CA HIS A 852 9.59 25.02 -23.59
C HIS A 852 10.58 24.11 -24.35
N ALA A 853 11.31 23.24 -23.65
CA ALA A 853 12.25 22.32 -24.28
C ALA A 853 11.54 21.30 -25.17
N VAL A 854 10.46 20.69 -24.68
CA VAL A 854 9.62 19.76 -25.47
C VAL A 854 8.99 20.47 -26.66
N ALA A 855 8.46 21.68 -26.50
CA ALA A 855 7.87 22.42 -27.63
C ALA A 855 8.91 22.75 -28.72
N ARG A 856 10.14 23.08 -28.33
CA ARG A 856 11.24 23.42 -29.25
C ARG A 856 11.99 22.21 -29.84
N ALA A 857 11.76 21.01 -29.31
CA ALA A 857 12.43 19.80 -29.78
C ALA A 857 12.14 19.50 -31.26
N ASN A 858 13.02 18.74 -31.92
CA ASN A 858 12.81 18.36 -33.32
C ASN A 858 11.61 17.42 -33.47
N ASN A 859 10.95 17.50 -34.62
CA ASN A 859 9.95 16.50 -35.00
C ASN A 859 10.66 15.24 -35.48
N ILE A 860 10.19 14.07 -35.01
CA ILE A 860 10.71 12.76 -35.42
C ILE A 860 9.61 11.96 -36.12
N SER A 861 10.01 10.98 -36.93
CA SER A 861 9.09 10.06 -37.59
C SER A 861 8.56 8.97 -36.64
N LYS A 862 7.47 8.31 -37.03
CA LYS A 862 6.89 7.17 -36.27
C LYS A 862 7.88 6.00 -36.14
N THR A 863 8.70 5.77 -37.18
CA THR A 863 9.76 4.76 -37.20
C THR A 863 10.87 5.11 -36.21
N GLU A 864 11.34 6.36 -36.18
CA GLU A 864 12.33 6.81 -35.20
C GLU A 864 11.78 6.76 -33.77
N TYR A 865 10.53 7.17 -33.57
CA TYR A 865 9.88 7.06 -32.27
C TYR A 865 9.85 5.61 -31.76
N ARG A 866 9.47 4.65 -32.62
CA ARG A 866 9.52 3.21 -32.29
C ARG A 866 10.93 2.72 -32.00
N ALA A 867 11.89 3.09 -32.83
CA ALA A 867 13.30 2.71 -32.63
C ALA A 867 13.89 3.30 -31.33
N ARG A 868 13.36 4.43 -30.85
CA ARG A 868 13.74 5.05 -29.57
C ARG A 868 13.02 4.46 -28.37
N GLN A 869 11.81 3.93 -28.53
CA GLN A 869 11.14 3.22 -27.45
C GLN A 869 11.86 1.94 -27.03
N SER A 870 12.59 1.31 -27.97
CA SER A 870 13.43 0.14 -27.67
C SER A 870 14.83 0.50 -27.19
N LYS A 871 15.18 1.79 -27.07
CA LYS A 871 16.49 2.22 -26.57
C LYS A 871 16.55 2.23 -25.06
N ASP A 872 17.78 1.99 -24.62
CA ASP A 872 18.09 1.75 -23.23
C ASP A 872 18.10 2.98 -22.34
N TYR A 873 18.59 4.04 -22.97
CA TYR A 873 18.66 5.38 -22.46
C TYR A 873 18.37 6.31 -23.63
N LEU A 874 17.60 7.35 -23.35
CA LEU A 874 17.35 8.44 -24.27
C LEU A 874 18.01 9.68 -23.68
N SER A 875 18.79 10.40 -24.50
CA SER A 875 19.30 11.71 -24.08
C SER A 875 18.13 12.65 -23.75
N PRO A 876 18.33 13.70 -22.94
CA PRO A 876 17.27 14.67 -22.64
C PRO A 876 16.58 15.20 -23.90
N GLU A 877 17.34 15.50 -24.94
CA GLU A 877 16.83 15.96 -26.24
C GLU A 877 15.96 14.89 -26.90
N GLN A 878 16.40 13.63 -26.90
CA GLN A 878 15.63 12.53 -27.48
C GLN A 878 14.35 12.25 -26.69
N VAL A 879 14.36 12.41 -25.37
CA VAL A 879 13.15 12.34 -24.52
C VAL A 879 12.17 13.42 -24.93
N TYR A 880 12.64 14.67 -25.08
CA TYR A 880 11.81 15.78 -25.51
C TYR A 880 11.22 15.56 -26.91
N GLU A 881 12.03 15.05 -27.86
CA GLU A 881 11.58 14.72 -29.21
C GLU A 881 10.53 13.58 -29.22
N CYS A 882 10.72 12.54 -28.39
CA CYS A 882 9.75 11.46 -28.23
C CYS A 882 8.45 11.93 -27.56
N GLU A 883 8.54 12.79 -26.56
CA GLU A 883 7.37 13.39 -25.91
C GLU A 883 6.61 14.31 -26.87
N LYS A 884 7.33 15.16 -27.62
CA LYS A 884 6.76 16.00 -28.67
C LYS A 884 6.05 15.15 -29.73
N PHE A 885 6.69 14.09 -30.23
CA PHE A 885 6.05 13.16 -31.17
C PHE A 885 4.79 12.54 -30.59
N ARG A 886 4.84 12.00 -29.37
CA ARG A 886 3.67 11.39 -28.72
C ARG A 886 2.52 12.37 -28.62
N ILE A 887 2.77 13.61 -28.21
CA ILE A 887 1.76 14.66 -28.10
C ILE A 887 1.23 15.00 -29.50
N HIS A 888 2.08 15.31 -30.46
CA HIS A 888 1.67 15.59 -31.83
C HIS A 888 0.80 14.47 -32.43
N ASP A 889 1.25 13.21 -32.30
CA ASP A 889 0.58 12.01 -32.79
C ASP A 889 -0.78 11.74 -32.10
N SER A 890 -0.90 12.11 -30.83
CA SER A 890 -2.10 11.93 -30.01
C SER A 890 -3.17 13.00 -30.23
N TYR A 891 -2.75 14.27 -30.38
CA TYR A 891 -3.65 15.42 -30.45
C TYR A 891 -3.86 15.93 -31.89
N GLY A 892 -2.95 15.63 -32.82
CA GLY A 892 -3.04 16.08 -34.22
C GLY A 892 -2.85 17.59 -34.41
N MET A 893 -2.16 18.24 -33.46
CA MET A 893 -1.96 19.69 -33.43
C MET A 893 -0.49 20.03 -33.20
N GLU A 894 -0.14 21.30 -33.42
CA GLU A 894 1.15 21.84 -33.03
C GLU A 894 1.38 21.72 -31.52
N VAL A 895 2.59 21.30 -31.14
CA VAL A 895 2.97 21.06 -29.74
C VAL A 895 3.47 22.36 -29.11
N THR A 896 2.59 23.02 -28.35
CA THR A 896 2.91 24.24 -27.59
C THR A 896 3.22 23.94 -26.11
N PRO A 897 3.93 24.84 -25.40
CA PRO A 897 4.15 24.70 -23.95
C PRO A 897 2.85 24.52 -23.15
N GLU A 898 1.78 25.20 -23.55
CA GLU A 898 0.45 25.10 -22.94
C GLU A 898 -0.16 23.70 -23.13
N LEU A 899 -0.04 23.12 -24.34
CA LEU A 899 -0.55 21.78 -24.62
C LEU A 899 0.22 20.71 -23.82
N ILE A 900 1.53 20.84 -23.68
CA ILE A 900 2.36 19.91 -22.89
C ILE A 900 1.94 19.95 -21.41
N LYS A 901 1.72 21.17 -20.87
CA LYS A 901 1.21 21.35 -19.51
C LYS A 901 -0.16 20.69 -19.32
N GLN A 902 -1.04 20.81 -20.30
CA GLN A 902 -2.39 20.21 -20.26
C GLN A 902 -2.35 18.68 -20.37
N ASP A 903 -1.50 18.14 -21.25
CA ASP A 903 -1.38 16.69 -21.49
C ASP A 903 -1.00 15.92 -20.21
N ASN A 904 -0.19 16.53 -19.34
CA ASN A 904 0.17 16.02 -18.02
C ASN A 904 0.72 14.58 -18.09
N GLY A 905 1.64 14.35 -19.03
CA GLY A 905 2.31 13.06 -19.25
C GLY A 905 1.40 11.98 -19.86
N GLY A 906 0.36 12.37 -20.60
CA GLY A 906 -0.59 11.47 -21.24
C GLY A 906 -1.85 11.18 -20.42
N ARG A 907 -2.05 11.84 -19.27
CA ARG A 907 -3.29 11.70 -18.48
C ARG A 907 -4.50 12.22 -19.24
N LEU A 908 -4.37 13.38 -19.88
CA LEU A 908 -5.48 14.02 -20.57
C LEU A 908 -5.93 13.22 -21.80
N ILE A 909 -5.00 12.71 -22.61
CA ILE A 909 -5.36 11.86 -23.75
C ILE A 909 -6.02 10.54 -23.30
N GLY A 910 -5.60 9.99 -22.16
CA GLY A 910 -6.27 8.84 -21.55
C GLY A 910 -7.70 9.15 -21.10
N ALA A 911 -7.92 10.36 -20.56
CA ALA A 911 -9.23 10.86 -20.19
C ALA A 911 -10.12 11.06 -21.44
N PHE A 912 -9.58 11.61 -22.52
CA PHE A 912 -10.30 11.75 -23.80
C PHE A 912 -10.63 10.41 -24.46
N ALA A 913 -9.77 9.39 -24.33
CA ALA A 913 -10.11 8.04 -24.77
C ALA A 913 -11.27 7.43 -23.95
N ALA A 914 -11.36 7.74 -22.66
CA ALA A 914 -12.50 7.36 -21.83
C ALA A 914 -13.77 8.16 -22.17
N LEU A 915 -13.61 9.45 -22.51
CA LEU A 915 -14.69 10.34 -22.96
C LEU A 915 -15.29 9.84 -24.28
N GLU A 916 -14.44 9.56 -25.26
CA GLU A 916 -14.80 8.93 -26.54
C GLU A 916 -15.55 7.60 -26.32
N ALA A 917 -15.07 6.77 -25.40
CA ALA A 917 -15.71 5.50 -25.07
C ALA A 917 -17.11 5.69 -24.47
N ILE A 918 -17.28 6.60 -23.51
CA ILE A 918 -18.58 6.80 -22.85
C ILE A 918 -19.58 7.56 -23.73
N LEU A 919 -19.13 8.38 -24.68
CA LEU A 919 -20.01 9.07 -25.64
C LEU A 919 -20.48 8.16 -26.78
N SER A 920 -19.69 7.13 -27.12
CA SER A 920 -20.05 6.17 -28.16
C SER A 920 -21.23 5.29 -27.74
N SER A 921 -22.11 4.97 -28.69
CA SER A 921 -23.24 4.06 -28.46
C SER A 921 -22.77 2.66 -28.04
N PRO A 922 -23.50 1.98 -27.14
CA PRO A 922 -23.27 0.57 -26.83
C PRO A 922 -23.35 -0.28 -28.11
N GLU A 923 -22.50 -1.30 -28.20
CA GLU A 923 -22.47 -2.20 -29.37
C GLU A 923 -23.68 -3.15 -29.39
N SER A 924 -24.07 -3.67 -28.23
CA SER A 924 -25.16 -4.61 -28.06
C SER A 924 -25.67 -4.60 -26.63
N THR A 925 -26.70 -5.39 -26.35
CA THR A 925 -27.18 -5.63 -24.98
C THR A 925 -27.17 -7.13 -24.69
N ILE A 926 -26.60 -7.52 -23.56
CA ILE A 926 -26.60 -8.89 -23.05
C ILE A 926 -27.73 -9.02 -22.03
N PHE A 927 -28.55 -10.07 -22.15
CA PHE A 927 -29.56 -10.40 -21.14
C PHE A 927 -28.99 -11.44 -20.16
N ALA A 928 -28.94 -11.10 -18.87
CA ALA A 928 -28.53 -12.03 -17.82
C ALA A 928 -29.22 -11.70 -16.51
N HIS A 929 -29.59 -12.72 -15.72
CA HIS A 929 -30.22 -12.55 -14.40
C HIS A 929 -31.44 -11.60 -14.40
N GLY A 930 -32.25 -11.64 -15.48
CA GLY A 930 -33.43 -10.79 -15.63
C GLY A 930 -33.13 -9.31 -15.93
N LYS A 931 -31.88 -8.96 -16.31
CA LYS A 931 -31.46 -7.59 -16.61
C LYS A 931 -30.69 -7.49 -17.92
N HIS A 932 -30.79 -6.30 -18.50
CA HIS A 932 -30.11 -5.89 -19.71
C HIS A 932 -28.79 -5.19 -19.35
N TYR A 933 -27.68 -5.71 -19.88
CA TYR A 933 -26.35 -5.14 -19.71
C TYR A 933 -25.85 -4.61 -21.05
N PRO A 934 -25.58 -3.30 -21.17
CA PRO A 934 -25.03 -2.75 -22.39
C PRO A 934 -23.57 -3.21 -22.54
N THR A 935 -23.17 -3.62 -23.75
CA THR A 935 -21.78 -3.93 -24.04
C THR A 935 -21.05 -2.66 -24.46
N PRO A 936 -19.79 -2.47 -24.03
CA PRO A 936 -18.98 -1.34 -24.48
C PRO A 936 -18.82 -1.34 -26.01
N PRO A 937 -18.44 -0.20 -26.60
CA PRO A 937 -18.10 -0.12 -28.02
C PRO A 937 -16.98 -1.11 -28.41
N ALA A 938 -17.01 -1.59 -29.66
CA ALA A 938 -16.09 -2.61 -30.17
C ALA A 938 -14.59 -2.30 -29.95
N PHE A 939 -14.19 -1.03 -30.04
CA PHE A 939 -12.78 -0.64 -29.82
C PHE A 939 -12.34 -0.73 -28.35
N VAL A 940 -13.28 -0.67 -27.40
CA VAL A 940 -13.01 -0.91 -25.97
C VAL A 940 -12.90 -2.41 -25.71
N THR A 941 -13.83 -3.20 -26.24
CA THR A 941 -13.86 -4.66 -26.06
C THR A 941 -12.67 -5.33 -26.75
N ASN A 942 -12.31 -4.90 -27.97
CA ASN A 942 -11.14 -5.41 -28.70
C ASN A 942 -9.83 -5.11 -27.96
N LYS A 943 -9.75 -3.98 -27.24
CA LYS A 943 -8.59 -3.65 -26.41
C LYS A 943 -8.43 -4.61 -25.23
N ASP A 944 -9.53 -4.93 -24.54
CA ASP A 944 -9.50 -5.94 -23.47
C ASP A 944 -9.19 -7.34 -24.02
N ARG A 945 -9.72 -7.73 -25.20
CA ARG A 945 -9.39 -8.99 -25.87
C ARG A 945 -7.91 -9.08 -26.21
N ALA A 946 -7.35 -8.09 -26.91
CA ALA A 946 -5.94 -8.05 -27.26
C ALA A 946 -5.02 -8.14 -26.02
N GLN A 947 -5.40 -7.52 -24.90
CA GLN A 947 -4.64 -7.66 -23.65
C GLN A 947 -4.75 -9.04 -23.02
N ARG A 948 -5.91 -9.69 -23.11
CA ARG A 948 -6.12 -11.05 -22.59
C ARG A 948 -5.38 -12.09 -23.43
N ASP A 949 -5.36 -11.90 -24.74
CA ASP A 949 -4.63 -12.77 -25.66
C ASP A 949 -3.11 -12.62 -25.46
N LYS A 950 -2.64 -11.39 -25.20
CA LYS A 950 -1.22 -11.10 -24.95
C LYS A 950 -0.74 -11.50 -23.55
N PHE A 951 -1.55 -11.31 -22.50
CA PHE A 951 -1.12 -11.48 -21.11
C PHE A 951 -1.86 -12.63 -20.41
N PRO A 952 -1.16 -13.73 -20.04
CA PRO A 952 -1.78 -14.88 -19.38
C PRO A 952 -2.27 -14.59 -17.96
N PHE A 953 -1.64 -13.66 -17.25
CA PHE A 953 -1.98 -13.34 -15.86
C PHE A 953 -3.00 -12.23 -15.74
N CYS A 954 -4.00 -12.47 -14.90
CA CYS A 954 -5.12 -11.58 -14.74
C CYS A 954 -4.78 -10.26 -14.01
N MET A 955 -3.64 -10.21 -13.31
CA MET A 955 -3.08 -9.01 -12.68
C MET A 955 -2.52 -7.98 -13.69
N ASP A 956 -2.37 -8.37 -14.96
CA ASP A 956 -1.86 -7.48 -16.03
C ASP A 956 -2.93 -6.80 -16.87
N TRP A 957 -4.19 -7.21 -16.70
CA TRP A 957 -5.30 -6.76 -17.52
C TRP A 957 -5.78 -5.36 -17.12
N GLY A 958 -6.08 -4.54 -18.14
CA GLY A 958 -6.53 -3.16 -17.97
C GLY A 958 -8.00 -3.03 -17.57
N ASN A 959 -8.85 -4.01 -17.91
CA ASN A 959 -10.29 -4.06 -17.61
C ASN A 959 -11.05 -2.77 -18.00
N TYR A 960 -10.85 -2.30 -19.24
CA TYR A 960 -11.45 -1.05 -19.72
C TYR A 960 -12.97 -1.12 -19.79
N SER A 961 -13.51 -2.28 -20.17
CA SER A 961 -14.94 -2.57 -20.25
C SER A 961 -15.65 -2.41 -18.91
N ALA A 962 -15.03 -2.85 -17.80
CA ALA A 962 -15.59 -2.70 -16.46
C ALA A 962 -15.69 -1.22 -16.04
N ARG A 963 -14.68 -0.40 -16.35
CA ARG A 963 -14.71 1.05 -16.07
C ARG A 963 -15.76 1.78 -16.90
N TRP A 964 -15.92 1.39 -18.17
CA TRP A 964 -16.97 1.93 -19.03
C TRP A 964 -18.35 1.58 -18.50
N LEU A 965 -18.59 0.31 -18.15
CA LEU A 965 -19.87 -0.17 -17.62
C LEU A 965 -20.23 0.55 -16.32
N ALA A 966 -19.26 0.73 -15.41
CA ALA A 966 -19.49 1.45 -14.16
C ALA A 966 -19.97 2.90 -14.41
N ARG A 967 -19.35 3.63 -15.34
CA ARG A 967 -19.79 4.99 -15.73
C ARG A 967 -21.14 4.99 -16.42
N TYR A 968 -21.38 4.02 -17.30
CA TYR A 968 -22.65 3.90 -18.02
C TYR A 968 -23.81 3.63 -17.06
N ASN A 969 -23.64 2.69 -16.13
CA ASN A 969 -24.64 2.31 -15.14
C ASN A 969 -24.92 3.41 -14.11
N LEU A 970 -23.96 4.32 -13.87
CA LEU A 970 -24.21 5.54 -13.10
C LEU A 970 -25.16 6.51 -13.82
N GLY A 971 -25.45 6.31 -15.11
CA GLY A 971 -26.24 7.21 -15.93
C GLY A 971 -25.44 8.37 -16.52
N LEU A 972 -24.11 8.36 -16.36
CA LEU A 972 -23.23 9.43 -16.84
C LEU A 972 -23.35 9.65 -18.35
N HIS A 973 -23.53 8.59 -19.14
CA HIS A 973 -23.72 8.69 -20.59
C HIS A 973 -24.87 9.63 -20.95
N HIS A 974 -26.02 9.49 -20.30
CA HIS A 974 -27.20 10.30 -20.62
C HIS A 974 -27.02 11.78 -20.26
N ILE A 975 -26.49 12.06 -19.05
CA ILE A 975 -26.21 13.43 -18.59
C ILE A 975 -25.17 14.08 -19.50
N LEU A 976 -24.10 13.35 -19.82
CA LEU A 976 -23.01 13.86 -20.64
C LEU A 976 -23.44 14.16 -22.07
N THR A 977 -24.27 13.33 -22.69
CA THR A 977 -24.81 13.58 -24.04
C THR A 977 -25.62 14.88 -24.09
N ARG A 978 -26.45 15.15 -23.07
CA ARG A 978 -27.21 16.40 -22.94
C ARG A 978 -26.30 17.61 -22.79
N LEU A 979 -25.30 17.51 -21.91
CA LEU A 979 -24.33 18.58 -21.68
C LEU A 979 -23.47 18.89 -22.91
N VAL A 980 -23.09 17.87 -23.69
CA VAL A 980 -22.36 18.04 -24.96
C VAL A 980 -23.24 18.69 -26.03
N ALA A 981 -24.54 18.44 -26.01
CA ALA A 981 -25.52 19.13 -26.85
C ALA A 981 -25.78 20.60 -26.45
N GLY A 982 -25.13 21.08 -25.36
CA GLY A 982 -25.24 22.45 -24.88
C GLY A 982 -26.38 22.68 -23.88
N GLU A 983 -27.03 21.63 -23.40
CA GLU A 983 -28.02 21.76 -22.32
C GLU A 983 -27.36 22.20 -21.01
N GLU A 984 -28.09 22.96 -20.21
CA GLU A 984 -27.70 23.32 -18.85
C GLU A 984 -28.50 22.48 -17.85
N ILE A 985 -27.85 22.07 -16.77
CA ILE A 985 -28.49 21.31 -15.70
C ILE A 985 -28.35 22.05 -14.37
N THR A 986 -29.27 21.79 -13.46
CA THR A 986 -29.24 22.31 -12.09
C THR A 986 -28.84 21.20 -11.12
N ALA A 987 -28.57 21.57 -9.86
CA ALA A 987 -28.24 20.58 -8.83
C ALA A 987 -29.39 19.61 -8.51
N ASP A 988 -30.63 19.99 -8.86
CA ASP A 988 -31.86 19.22 -8.72
C ASP A 988 -32.26 18.44 -9.98
N ASP A 989 -31.39 18.35 -11.00
CA ASP A 989 -31.67 17.56 -12.20
C ASP A 989 -31.98 16.08 -11.83
N PRO A 990 -33.12 15.51 -12.30
CA PRO A 990 -33.52 14.17 -11.91
C PRO A 990 -32.52 13.06 -12.25
N HIS A 991 -31.82 13.17 -13.39
CA HIS A 991 -30.81 12.19 -13.78
C HIS A 991 -29.56 12.31 -12.91
N LEU A 992 -29.19 13.54 -12.56
CA LEU A 992 -28.07 13.81 -11.65
C LEU A 992 -28.35 13.29 -10.23
N LEU A 993 -29.55 13.51 -9.71
CA LEU A 993 -29.98 12.97 -8.42
C LEU A 993 -30.00 11.44 -8.43
N ASN A 994 -30.47 10.82 -9.51
CA ASN A 994 -30.45 9.37 -9.66
C ASN A 994 -29.02 8.81 -9.74
N MET A 995 -28.12 9.46 -10.49
CA MET A 995 -26.70 9.11 -10.52
C MET A 995 -26.07 9.14 -9.13
N THR A 996 -26.40 10.17 -8.35
CA THR A 996 -25.91 10.38 -6.99
C THR A 996 -26.43 9.28 -6.04
N ALA A 997 -27.72 8.94 -6.13
CA ALA A 997 -28.30 7.84 -5.36
C ALA A 997 -27.62 6.50 -5.69
N ILE A 998 -27.46 6.19 -6.98
CA ILE A 998 -26.75 4.99 -7.45
C ILE A 998 -25.31 4.97 -6.92
N ALA A 999 -24.59 6.08 -6.98
CA ALA A 999 -23.22 6.17 -6.53
C ALA A 999 -23.05 5.87 -5.03
N VAL A 1000 -23.98 6.34 -4.20
CA VAL A 1000 -24.01 6.04 -2.77
C VAL A 1000 -24.24 4.55 -2.54
N ASP A 1001 -25.19 3.95 -3.26
CA ASP A 1001 -25.55 2.52 -3.11
C ASP A 1001 -24.42 1.58 -3.53
N CYS A 1002 -23.53 1.99 -4.44
CA CYS A 1002 -22.42 1.18 -4.95
C CYS A 1002 -21.02 1.75 -4.65
N ALA A 1003 -20.88 2.59 -3.61
CA ALA A 1003 -19.65 3.31 -3.28
C ALA A 1003 -18.39 2.42 -3.23
N ALA A 1004 -18.48 1.22 -2.68
CA ALA A 1004 -17.37 0.26 -2.61
C ALA A 1004 -16.89 -0.20 -4.01
N HIS A 1005 -17.83 -0.43 -4.93
CA HIS A 1005 -17.53 -0.82 -6.32
C HIS A 1005 -16.96 0.35 -7.12
N ILE A 1006 -17.45 1.57 -6.89
CA ILE A 1006 -16.90 2.78 -7.50
C ILE A 1006 -15.44 2.98 -7.08
N LYS A 1007 -15.14 2.84 -5.78
CA LYS A 1007 -13.75 2.89 -5.31
C LYS A 1007 -12.89 1.81 -5.97
N ALA A 1008 -13.40 0.60 -6.08
CA ALA A 1008 -12.70 -0.53 -6.68
C ALA A 1008 -12.39 -0.34 -8.19
N ILE A 1009 -13.32 0.21 -8.96
CA ILE A 1009 -13.25 0.23 -10.43
C ILE A 1009 -12.81 1.60 -10.96
N LEU A 1010 -13.36 2.69 -10.40
CA LEU A 1010 -13.14 4.07 -10.82
C LEU A 1010 -12.11 4.81 -9.95
N GLY A 1011 -11.71 4.23 -8.82
CA GLY A 1011 -10.54 4.69 -8.04
C GLY A 1011 -10.78 5.88 -7.13
N PHE A 1012 -12.03 6.23 -6.80
CA PHE A 1012 -12.35 7.32 -5.88
C PHE A 1012 -13.38 6.90 -4.83
N THR A 1013 -13.36 7.56 -3.67
CA THR A 1013 -14.28 7.27 -2.56
C THR A 1013 -15.50 8.18 -2.67
N VAL A 1014 -16.70 7.60 -2.64
CA VAL A 1014 -17.96 8.34 -2.59
C VAL A 1014 -18.31 8.59 -1.12
N PRO A 1015 -18.49 9.85 -0.68
CA PRO A 1015 -18.94 10.13 0.67
C PRO A 1015 -20.40 9.71 0.86
N PRO A 1016 -20.88 9.54 2.12
CA PRO A 1016 -22.24 9.10 2.43
C PRO A 1016 -23.35 10.05 1.93
N ASP A 1017 -23.04 11.34 1.81
CA ASP A 1017 -23.96 12.37 1.32
C ASP A 1017 -23.23 13.30 0.34
N PRO A 1018 -22.95 12.82 -0.89
CA PRO A 1018 -22.23 13.60 -1.88
C PRO A 1018 -23.15 14.68 -2.45
N GLU A 1019 -22.64 15.91 -2.58
CA GLU A 1019 -23.33 16.91 -3.39
C GLU A 1019 -23.41 16.40 -4.85
N PRO A 1020 -24.60 16.43 -5.50
CA PRO A 1020 -24.77 15.86 -6.83
C PRO A 1020 -23.81 16.45 -7.87
N ILE A 1021 -23.63 17.78 -7.83
CA ILE A 1021 -22.71 18.50 -8.71
C ILE A 1021 -21.24 18.16 -8.42
N TRP A 1022 -20.88 17.89 -7.16
CA TRP A 1022 -19.53 17.43 -6.82
C TRP A 1022 -19.22 16.10 -7.50
N LEU A 1023 -20.16 15.14 -7.44
CA LEU A 1023 -19.98 13.83 -8.06
C LEU A 1023 -19.84 13.94 -9.58
N LEU A 1024 -20.69 14.76 -10.21
CA LEU A 1024 -20.59 15.01 -11.65
C LEU A 1024 -19.26 15.68 -12.01
N GLY A 1025 -18.85 16.72 -11.26
CA GLY A 1025 -17.58 17.40 -11.47
C GLY A 1025 -16.40 16.42 -11.40
N LEU A 1026 -16.37 15.56 -10.39
CA LEU A 1026 -15.34 14.54 -10.22
C LEU A 1026 -15.29 13.54 -11.39
N LEU A 1027 -16.46 13.09 -11.87
CA LEU A 1027 -16.54 12.18 -13.02
C LEU A 1027 -16.11 12.86 -14.32
N LEU A 1028 -16.45 14.14 -14.51
CA LEU A 1028 -16.06 14.92 -15.68
C LEU A 1028 -14.56 15.24 -15.68
N ASP A 1029 -13.98 15.53 -14.52
CA ASP A 1029 -12.53 15.73 -14.37
C ASP A 1029 -11.76 14.47 -14.79
N GLN A 1030 -12.27 13.27 -14.46
CA GLN A 1030 -11.70 12.00 -14.94
C GLN A 1030 -11.78 11.80 -16.46
N LEU A 1031 -12.66 12.54 -17.14
CA LEU A 1031 -12.85 12.54 -18.60
C LEU A 1031 -12.18 13.75 -19.28
N GLY A 1032 -11.49 14.61 -18.52
CA GLY A 1032 -10.79 15.77 -19.05
C GLY A 1032 -11.68 16.97 -19.35
N LEU A 1033 -12.87 17.03 -18.74
CA LEU A 1033 -13.85 18.12 -18.91
C LEU A 1033 -14.06 18.85 -17.58
N LYS A 1034 -14.33 20.16 -17.62
CA LYS A 1034 -14.79 20.92 -16.44
C LYS A 1034 -16.20 21.46 -16.59
N LEU A 1035 -16.85 21.57 -15.43
CA LEU A 1035 -18.10 22.30 -15.27
C LEU A 1035 -17.85 23.79 -15.08
N THR A 1036 -18.66 24.58 -15.75
CA THR A 1036 -18.86 26.01 -15.51
C THR A 1036 -20.29 26.25 -15.04
N TYR A 1037 -20.57 27.42 -14.46
CA TYR A 1037 -21.94 27.77 -14.10
C TYR A 1037 -22.22 29.26 -14.31
N ARG A 1038 -23.50 29.55 -14.57
CA ARG A 1038 -24.06 30.89 -14.49
C ARG A 1038 -25.18 30.94 -13.46
N LYS A 1039 -25.41 32.12 -12.88
CA LYS A 1039 -26.51 32.33 -11.93
C LYS A 1039 -27.69 32.94 -12.66
N GLN A 1040 -28.87 32.39 -12.46
CA GLN A 1040 -30.11 32.90 -13.03
C GLN A 1040 -31.11 33.20 -11.90
N GLY A 1041 -31.75 34.37 -11.97
CA GLY A 1041 -32.76 34.82 -11.01
C GLY A 1041 -32.38 36.06 -10.19
N PRO A 1042 -33.34 36.60 -9.42
CA PRO A 1042 -33.14 37.79 -8.59
C PRO A 1042 -32.23 37.51 -7.38
N ARG A 1043 -31.60 38.56 -6.85
CA ARG A 1043 -30.67 38.49 -5.69
C ARG A 1043 -31.39 37.84 -4.49
N GLY A 1044 -30.86 36.73 -3.98
CA GLY A 1044 -31.47 35.94 -2.91
C GLY A 1044 -32.25 34.69 -3.35
N GLN A 1045 -32.60 34.56 -4.64
CA GLN A 1045 -33.26 33.38 -5.23
C GLN A 1045 -32.50 32.85 -6.47
N GLN A 1046 -31.19 33.08 -6.52
CA GLN A 1046 -30.37 32.72 -7.68
C GLN A 1046 -30.15 31.21 -7.73
N VAL A 1047 -30.51 30.58 -8.85
CA VAL A 1047 -30.21 29.17 -9.16
C VAL A 1047 -28.93 29.11 -10.00
N LYS A 1048 -28.07 28.14 -9.70
CA LYS A 1048 -26.87 27.86 -10.51
C LYS A 1048 -27.25 26.89 -11.64
N LEU A 1049 -27.04 27.32 -12.87
CA LEU A 1049 -27.14 26.50 -14.07
C LEU A 1049 -25.73 26.09 -14.48
N PHE A 1050 -25.49 24.79 -14.56
CA PHE A 1050 -24.21 24.19 -14.85
C PHE A 1050 -24.17 23.70 -16.30
N SER A 1051 -23.05 23.96 -16.95
CA SER A 1051 -22.75 23.56 -18.33
C SER A 1051 -21.28 23.16 -18.45
N LEU A 1052 -20.91 22.50 -19.55
CA LEU A 1052 -19.50 22.21 -19.83
C LEU A 1052 -18.78 23.50 -20.25
N SER A 1053 -17.52 23.62 -19.87
CA SER A 1053 -16.65 24.66 -20.41
C SER A 1053 -16.54 24.50 -21.93
N GLN A 1054 -17.10 25.45 -22.68
CA GLN A 1054 -17.11 25.40 -24.15
C GLN A 1054 -15.72 25.23 -24.73
N LYS A 1055 -14.73 25.99 -24.21
CA LYS A 1055 -13.33 25.91 -24.62
C LYS A 1055 -12.74 24.50 -24.45
N GLU A 1056 -12.99 23.86 -23.32
CA GLU A 1056 -12.43 22.53 -23.04
C GLU A 1056 -13.18 21.43 -23.81
N LEU A 1057 -14.50 21.58 -24.00
CA LEU A 1057 -15.31 20.66 -24.79
C LEU A 1057 -14.92 20.69 -26.27
N GLU A 1058 -14.80 21.87 -26.88
CA GLU A 1058 -14.37 22.02 -28.28
C GLU A 1058 -13.00 21.38 -28.51
N PHE A 1059 -12.06 21.63 -27.59
CA PHE A 1059 -10.74 21.01 -27.62
C PHE A 1059 -10.83 19.47 -27.52
N ALA A 1060 -11.61 18.94 -26.58
CA ALA A 1060 -11.78 17.50 -26.43
C ALA A 1060 -12.39 16.85 -27.68
N LEU A 1061 -13.44 17.45 -28.26
CA LEU A 1061 -14.11 16.94 -29.46
C LEU A 1061 -13.19 16.97 -30.69
N GLN A 1062 -12.38 18.02 -30.86
CA GLN A 1062 -11.37 18.09 -31.92
C GLN A 1062 -10.38 16.92 -31.82
N VAL A 1063 -9.88 16.63 -30.61
CA VAL A 1063 -8.94 15.53 -30.38
C VAL A 1063 -9.60 14.17 -30.60
N ILE A 1064 -10.86 14.00 -30.19
CA ILE A 1064 -11.63 12.77 -30.47
C ILE A 1064 -11.81 12.57 -31.98
N ALA A 1065 -12.14 13.62 -32.74
CA ALA A 1065 -12.27 13.54 -34.19
C ALA A 1065 -10.96 13.10 -34.85
N HIS A 1066 -9.82 13.66 -34.44
CA HIS A 1066 -8.49 13.22 -34.89
C HIS A 1066 -8.24 11.73 -34.60
N ARG A 1067 -8.56 11.27 -33.39
CA ARG A 1067 -8.43 9.86 -33.00
C ARG A 1067 -9.33 8.93 -33.83
N GLN A 1068 -10.55 9.36 -34.15
CA GLN A 1068 -11.48 8.62 -35.00
C GLN A 1068 -10.98 8.53 -36.45
N ALA A 1069 -10.52 9.64 -37.04
CA ALA A 1069 -9.95 9.66 -38.38
C ALA A 1069 -8.73 8.73 -38.48
N LYS A 1070 -7.81 8.83 -37.53
CA LYS A 1070 -6.63 7.95 -37.45
C LYS A 1070 -7.01 6.48 -37.35
N ARG A 1071 -8.09 6.15 -36.62
CA ARG A 1071 -8.64 4.78 -36.53
C ARG A 1071 -9.20 4.28 -37.87
N ALA A 1072 -9.88 5.14 -38.61
CA ALA A 1072 -10.45 4.82 -39.91
C ALA A 1072 -9.37 4.60 -40.99
N GLU A 1073 -8.27 5.35 -40.95
CA GLU A 1073 -7.16 5.26 -41.91
C GLU A 1073 -6.30 3.99 -41.77
N ASN A 1074 -6.29 3.36 -40.60
CA ASN A 1074 -5.39 2.23 -40.29
C ASN A 1074 -6.09 1.11 -39.50
N PRO A 1075 -7.16 0.49 -40.02
CA PRO A 1075 -7.96 -0.50 -39.27
C PRO A 1075 -7.13 -1.73 -38.84
N ALA A 1076 -6.21 -2.20 -39.69
CA ALA A 1076 -5.32 -3.34 -39.40
C ALA A 1076 -4.27 -3.01 -38.33
N GLN A 1077 -3.71 -1.79 -38.34
CA GLN A 1077 -2.79 -1.32 -37.31
C GLN A 1077 -3.52 -1.06 -35.99
N TYR A 1078 -4.79 -0.67 -36.01
CA TYR A 1078 -5.57 -0.40 -34.79
C TYR A 1078 -6.10 -1.66 -34.09
N GLN A 1079 -6.23 -2.78 -34.79
CA GLN A 1079 -6.51 -4.09 -34.17
C GLN A 1079 -5.29 -4.66 -33.44
N THR A 1080 -4.07 -4.34 -33.86
CA THR A 1080 -2.80 -4.82 -33.27
C THR A 1080 -2.14 -3.81 -32.30
N ALA A 1081 -2.26 -2.50 -32.55
CA ALA A 1081 -1.52 -1.47 -31.80
C ALA A 1081 -2.07 -1.15 -30.40
N TYR A 1082 -3.29 -1.57 -30.04
CA TYR A 1082 -3.82 -1.33 -28.69
C TYR A 1082 -3.27 -2.28 -27.61
N GLY A 1083 -2.36 -3.19 -27.99
CA GLY A 1083 -1.44 -3.90 -27.09
C GLY A 1083 -0.22 -3.08 -26.67
N GLU A 1084 0.07 -1.96 -27.35
CA GLU A 1084 0.99 -0.92 -26.88
C GLU A 1084 0.14 0.09 -26.11
N THR A 1085 0.26 0.07 -24.79
CA THR A 1085 -0.35 1.09 -23.93
C THR A 1085 -0.08 2.48 -24.52
N GLY A 1086 -1.05 3.39 -24.49
CA GLY A 1086 -0.74 4.81 -24.59
C GLY A 1086 0.40 5.10 -23.62
N VAL A 1087 1.60 5.29 -24.16
CA VAL A 1087 2.83 5.30 -23.37
C VAL A 1087 2.79 6.62 -22.60
N PHE A 1088 2.36 6.56 -21.34
CA PHE A 1088 2.96 7.43 -20.33
C PHE A 1088 4.45 7.29 -20.53
N THR A 1089 5.18 8.36 -20.80
CA THR A 1089 6.64 8.36 -20.77
C THR A 1089 7.05 7.69 -19.46
N PRO A 1090 7.52 6.42 -19.47
CA PRO A 1090 8.04 5.81 -18.28
C PRO A 1090 9.30 6.61 -17.93
N PRO A 1091 9.63 6.80 -16.65
CA PRO A 1091 11.01 7.16 -16.33
C PRO A 1091 11.92 6.14 -17.00
N THR A 1092 12.93 6.63 -17.72
CA THR A 1092 13.82 5.91 -18.63
C THR A 1092 14.62 4.84 -17.89
N ASN A 1093 13.99 3.71 -17.65
CA ASN A 1093 14.63 2.48 -17.22
C ASN A 1093 14.35 1.48 -18.33
N CYS A 1094 15.35 1.01 -19.09
CA CYS A 1094 15.45 -0.38 -19.53
C CYS A 1094 16.64 -0.59 -20.47
N ILE A 1095 17.76 -1.13 -20.00
CA ILE A 1095 18.85 -1.59 -20.89
C ILE A 1095 18.51 -2.99 -21.48
N VAL A 1096 18.42 -3.18 -22.81
CA VAL A 1096 19.21 -4.12 -23.67
C VAL A 1096 18.66 -4.22 -25.13
N LYS A 1097 19.60 -4.17 -26.10
CA LYS A 1097 19.49 -4.37 -27.58
C LYS A 1097 19.00 -5.76 -28.07
N PHE A 1098 18.49 -5.77 -29.32
CA PHE A 1098 18.24 -6.94 -30.18
C PHE A 1098 19.35 -7.12 -31.24
N PRO A 1099 19.65 -8.33 -31.75
CA PRO A 1099 20.51 -8.55 -32.91
C PRO A 1099 19.72 -8.53 -34.24
N ASP A 1100 20.23 -7.79 -35.23
CA ASP A 1100 19.76 -7.74 -36.60
C ASP A 1100 19.94 -9.08 -37.31
N GLN A 1101 18.86 -9.62 -37.89
CA GLN A 1101 18.94 -10.64 -38.93
C GLN A 1101 19.14 -9.97 -40.28
N GLN A 1102 20.38 -10.02 -40.80
CA GLN A 1102 20.68 -9.73 -42.20
C GLN A 1102 20.16 -10.87 -43.07
N GLY A 1103 19.07 -10.61 -43.80
CA GLY A 1103 18.57 -11.46 -44.87
C GLY A 1103 19.04 -10.95 -46.23
N VAL A 1104 19.82 -11.78 -46.90
CA VAL A 1104 20.45 -11.59 -48.22
C VAL A 1104 19.41 -11.37 -49.31
N THR A 1105 19.67 -10.40 -50.17
CA THR A 1105 18.97 -10.13 -51.44
C THR A 1105 19.21 -11.25 -52.47
N THR A 1106 18.14 -11.85 -53.00
CA THR A 1106 18.10 -12.42 -54.34
C THR A 1106 16.71 -12.26 -54.96
N ALA A 1107 16.70 -12.04 -56.26
CA ALA A 1107 15.59 -11.53 -57.05
C ALA A 1107 14.80 -12.64 -57.79
N LEU A 1108 13.57 -12.26 -58.18
CA LEU A 1108 12.74 -12.75 -59.31
C LEU A 1108 12.22 -14.20 -59.30
N GLY A 1109 10.91 -14.32 -59.56
CA GLY A 1109 10.28 -15.56 -59.99
C GLY A 1109 8.76 -15.57 -59.81
N GLU A 1110 8.03 -15.20 -60.87
CA GLU A 1110 6.57 -15.38 -61.00
C GLU A 1110 6.16 -16.87 -60.86
N GLY A 1111 4.98 -17.13 -60.31
CA GLY A 1111 4.42 -18.48 -60.27
C GLY A 1111 3.05 -18.56 -59.59
N ILE A 1112 2.00 -18.40 -60.39
CA ILE A 1112 0.61 -18.71 -60.05
C ILE A 1112 0.44 -20.23 -59.94
N VAL A 1113 -0.01 -20.77 -58.80
CA VAL A 1113 -0.80 -22.03 -58.75
C VAL A 1113 -1.77 -22.02 -57.55
N THR A 1114 -3.04 -22.23 -57.89
CA THR A 1114 -4.23 -22.47 -57.04
C THR A 1114 -4.21 -23.86 -56.39
N ILE A 1115 -4.58 -23.97 -55.11
CA ILE A 1115 -4.97 -25.23 -54.43
C ILE A 1115 -6.06 -24.82 -53.42
N GLY A 1116 -7.28 -25.36 -53.35
CA GLY A 1116 -7.76 -26.70 -53.68
C GLY A 1116 -8.26 -27.34 -52.37
N ASN A 1117 -9.57 -27.32 -52.13
CA ASN A 1117 -10.26 -27.99 -51.01
C ASN A 1117 -10.03 -29.51 -51.05
N CYS A 1118 -9.88 -30.15 -49.87
CA CYS A 1118 -10.38 -31.49 -49.51
C CYS A 1118 -9.95 -31.75 -48.04
N GLU A 1119 -10.88 -31.88 -47.09
CA GLU A 1119 -11.73 -33.03 -46.72
C GLU A 1119 -11.16 -33.85 -45.57
N LEU A 1120 -12.06 -34.12 -44.63
CA LEU A 1120 -11.95 -34.87 -43.39
C LEU A 1120 -11.54 -36.33 -43.63
N LEU A 1121 -10.64 -36.85 -42.79
CA LEU A 1121 -10.55 -38.28 -42.52
C LEU A 1121 -10.31 -38.51 -41.02
N ASP A 1122 -11.29 -39.17 -40.41
CA ASP A 1122 -11.21 -39.87 -39.13
C ASP A 1122 -10.13 -40.95 -39.17
N SER A 1123 -9.35 -41.08 -38.10
CA SER A 1123 -8.85 -42.38 -37.66
C SER A 1123 -8.50 -42.37 -36.17
N SER A 1124 -9.08 -43.34 -35.49
CA SER A 1124 -8.91 -43.70 -34.10
C SER A 1124 -7.62 -44.51 -33.89
N ALA A 1125 -6.83 -44.18 -32.87
CA ALA A 1125 -5.86 -45.12 -32.29
C ALA A 1125 -5.59 -44.81 -30.82
N LEU A 1126 -5.84 -45.85 -30.01
CA LEU A 1126 -5.66 -46.00 -28.58
C LEU A 1126 -4.23 -45.72 -28.09
N LEU A 1127 -4.08 -44.98 -26.98
CA LEU A 1127 -3.04 -45.21 -25.98
C LEU A 1127 -3.60 -44.96 -24.57
N HIS A 1128 -3.35 -45.93 -23.69
CA HIS A 1128 -3.90 -46.12 -22.35
C HIS A 1128 -3.52 -45.01 -21.33
N PRO A 1129 -4.40 -44.71 -20.34
CA PRO A 1129 -4.09 -43.83 -19.21
C PRO A 1129 -3.56 -44.62 -18.01
N CYS A 1130 -2.49 -44.14 -17.36
CA CYS A 1130 -2.04 -44.64 -16.07
C CYS A 1130 -2.41 -43.66 -14.95
N CYS A 1131 -3.39 -44.09 -14.16
CA CYS A 1131 -3.72 -43.78 -12.77
C CYS A 1131 -2.98 -42.61 -12.07
N CYS A 1132 -3.69 -41.50 -11.83
CA CYS A 1132 -3.46 -40.63 -10.67
C CYS A 1132 -4.81 -40.28 -10.04
N GLN A 1133 -4.93 -40.59 -8.75
CA GLN A 1133 -6.14 -40.56 -7.94
C GLN A 1133 -6.71 -39.14 -7.81
N GLN A 1134 -7.99 -38.98 -8.18
CA GLN A 1134 -8.79 -37.81 -7.82
C GLN A 1134 -9.05 -37.82 -6.30
N GLN A 1135 -8.35 -36.96 -5.56
CA GLN A 1135 -8.83 -36.51 -4.26
C GLN A 1135 -10.02 -35.57 -4.48
N LYS A 1136 -11.21 -36.04 -4.10
CA LYS A 1136 -12.44 -35.26 -4.02
C LYS A 1136 -12.26 -34.13 -2.99
N TYR A 1137 -12.15 -32.89 -3.47
CA TYR A 1137 -12.46 -31.71 -2.66
C TYR A 1137 -13.98 -31.51 -2.65
N PRO A 1138 -14.60 -31.16 -1.49
CA PRO A 1138 -16.04 -30.95 -1.43
C PRO A 1138 -16.42 -29.69 -2.19
N THR A 1139 -17.20 -29.87 -3.26
CA THR A 1139 -17.95 -28.83 -3.97
C THR A 1139 -19.05 -28.28 -3.07
N SER A 1140 -18.71 -27.26 -2.28
CA SER A 1140 -19.71 -26.42 -1.61
C SER A 1140 -19.30 -24.95 -1.64
N LEU A 1141 -19.21 -24.38 -2.85
CA LEU A 1141 -19.34 -22.94 -3.07
C LEU A 1141 -20.71 -22.72 -3.74
N ARG A 1142 -21.71 -22.43 -2.89
CA ARG A 1142 -23.00 -21.94 -3.35
C ARG A 1142 -22.79 -20.62 -4.08
N ARG A 1143 -23.56 -20.48 -5.16
CA ARG A 1143 -23.65 -19.35 -6.08
C ARG A 1143 -24.07 -18.09 -5.31
N ASP A 1144 -23.19 -17.10 -5.24
CA ASP A 1144 -23.52 -15.70 -4.94
C ASP A 1144 -22.53 -14.77 -5.69
N ALA A 1145 -22.56 -14.83 -7.02
CA ALA A 1145 -21.94 -13.78 -7.84
C ALA A 1145 -22.97 -12.64 -7.97
N ALA A 1146 -22.83 -11.61 -7.13
CA ALA A 1146 -23.66 -10.43 -7.17
C ALA A 1146 -23.38 -9.60 -8.44
N PHE A 1147 -24.00 -9.97 -9.56
CA PHE A 1147 -24.04 -9.11 -10.75
C PHE A 1147 -24.93 -7.90 -10.46
N TRP A 1148 -24.31 -6.71 -10.33
CA TRP A 1148 -24.91 -5.37 -10.32
C TRP A 1148 -26.45 -5.32 -10.18
N TYR A 1149 -26.93 -5.46 -8.94
CA TYR A 1149 -28.37 -5.51 -8.66
C TYR A 1149 -28.99 -4.11 -8.51
N PHE A 1150 -29.49 -3.50 -9.60
CA PHE A 1150 -30.43 -2.35 -9.52
C PHE A 1150 -31.91 -2.77 -9.41
N PRO A 1151 -32.70 -2.27 -8.45
CA PRO A 1151 -34.16 -2.28 -8.53
C PRO A 1151 -34.67 -1.10 -9.37
N ARG A 1152 -35.72 -1.32 -10.20
CA ARG A 1152 -36.43 -0.23 -10.89
C ARG A 1152 -37.17 0.66 -9.88
N SER A 1153 -37.04 1.98 -10.01
CA SER A 1153 -38.01 2.96 -9.52
C SER A 1153 -39.24 2.94 -10.43
N GLY A 1154 -40.42 2.63 -9.89
CA GLY A 1154 -41.67 2.63 -10.63
C GLY A 1154 -42.11 4.05 -10.99
N SER A 1155 -42.07 4.39 -12.28
CA SER A 1155 -42.87 5.47 -12.84
C SER A 1155 -44.22 4.90 -13.26
N GLY A 1156 -45.28 5.26 -12.53
CA GLY A 1156 -46.65 5.00 -12.95
C GLY A 1156 -46.95 5.76 -14.23
N GLN A 1157 -47.24 5.05 -15.31
CA GLN A 1157 -48.06 5.55 -16.39
C GLN A 1157 -49.25 4.61 -16.53
N THR A 1158 -50.41 5.14 -16.15
CA THR A 1158 -51.72 4.60 -16.49
C THR A 1158 -51.88 4.60 -18.00
N HIS A 1159 -51.91 3.43 -18.62
CA HIS A 1159 -52.58 3.25 -19.91
C HIS A 1159 -53.65 2.17 -19.76
N SER A 1160 -54.89 2.65 -19.82
CA SER A 1160 -56.10 1.88 -20.10
C SER A 1160 -56.03 1.24 -21.49
N GLY A 1161 -56.48 -0.01 -21.62
CA GLY A 1161 -57.08 -0.49 -22.86
C GLY A 1161 -56.71 -1.91 -23.32
N ALA A 1162 -57.71 -2.79 -23.23
CA ALA A 1162 -58.07 -3.88 -24.15
C ALA A 1162 -57.21 -5.17 -24.26
N LEU A 1163 -57.75 -6.22 -23.63
CA LEU A 1163 -58.18 -7.52 -24.22
C LEU A 1163 -57.47 -8.06 -25.48
N GLY A 1164 -57.04 -9.32 -25.40
CA GLY A 1164 -56.94 -10.23 -26.56
C GLY A 1164 -55.86 -11.30 -26.44
N ASP A 1165 -56.29 -12.49 -25.99
CA ASP A 1165 -55.72 -13.85 -26.12
C ASP A 1165 -54.27 -14.19 -25.73
#